data_AF-A0A8J3TTJ0-F1
#
_entry.id   AF-A0A8J3TTJ0-F1
#
_cell.length_a   1.000
_cell.length_b   1.000
_cell.length_c   1.000
_cell.angle_alpha   90.00
_cell.angle_beta   90.00
_cell.angle_gamma   90.00
#
_symmetry.space_group_name_H-M   'P 1'
#
loop_
_entity.id
_entity.type
_entity.pdbx_description
1 polymer ?
#
loop_
_entity_poly.entity_id
_entity_poly.type
_entity_poly.pdbx_seq_one_letter_code
_entity_poly.pdbx_strand_id
1 'polypeptide(L)'
;MLATSLLVLAGPILPASAAGPNLAAGKTVTASSFADVYGAGNANDGNQNTYWESANNAFPQWIQVDLGSAVSVNQVVLKVPAPSAWATRTETLSVLTGTSSPPATTAVGSAGYTFNPATGNTVTINFTATTARYIRLNITGNTGWPAGQISEFEVYGPVTGGDVTPPSAPSNLSYTEPASGQIKLTWGASTDDVGVTGYDVYANNALRGSVAGNVLTYTDTQPTTATVSYFVKAKDASGKQSGNSNTVTRNGSGGTGGGTNLAVGKSVTASGSVFTFVPGNAVDDNVATYWEGASGAYPSTLTVPLGANADINRVVIKLNPDNAWGQRTQTIEILGREQSATGFTSLSGPTPYVFNPGSGNSVTIPVSARVADVQLKITSNTGAPAGQAAEFQVFGTPAPNPDLTVTGLSSSPANPVETDAVTLSATVKNQGSANSGATNVNFYFGTTKVGTASVGALAAGASTTVTANIGPRDAGTYALSAKVDEANSVIEQNETNNSFASSTSVVVRPVDSSDLVPTASWTPSNPASGNVVTFSVALKNQGTVASAGGAHAITLTVTNDSGTVVRTLTSSYSGAIAAGATTSPVNLGTWTAANGKYTVKTVLANDTNELPVKQGNNTLSQPFFVGRGANMPYDTYEAESGVVGGGAQVVGPSRDIGTLAGEASGRRAVTLNSTGSYVEFTTKASTNTLVTRFSIPDSAGGGGINSTLNIYVNGTFLKPINLTSKYAWLYGNETGPQNSPAAGPRHIYDEANVLLGTTVPAGSTIRLQKDAANTTNYAIDFIDLEQVSPIANPDAAHYAVPTGFSHQDVQNALDRARQDANLVGVYLPTGDYQTTGKFNVYGKALKIVGAGPWYTRFYAPTTQDNTDVGFDAQSSANGSSFSGFAYFGNYVTRIDGPGKVFNWSNVANMTIDNVWVEHTVCMYWGANTDNVTIKNSRIRDTFADGVNMTNGSTGNLVSNNEARTTGDDSFALFSAIDAGGADEINNVYENLTAILPWRAAGVAVYGGYANTFKNIYIADTLTYSGITISSLDFGYPMNGFGASPPTTFDNISIVRAGGHFWGAQTFPGIWIFSASKVFQGIRVSNVDIVDPTYSGIMFQTNYVGNQPQNPVTDTILTNVSITGAQKSGDAFDAKSGFGIWVNEMPEAGQGPAVGSATFNHLTMSNNAQNIKNTTSTFTIVQNP
;
A
#
# COMPACT_ATOMS: atom_id res chain seq x y z
N MET A 1 -5.40 42.40 42.92
CA MET A 1 -4.06 42.98 43.08
C MET A 1 -3.07 41.83 42.98
N LEU A 2 -2.16 41.91 41.99
CA LEU A 2 -0.99 41.04 41.71
C LEU A 2 -1.25 39.55 41.43
N ALA A 3 -0.51 38.86 40.56
CA ALA A 3 0.21 39.12 39.31
C ALA A 3 0.76 37.73 38.93
N THR A 4 0.51 37.33 37.70
CA THR A 4 1.00 36.10 37.06
C THR A 4 2.51 36.13 36.83
N SER A 5 3.18 34.99 36.94
CA SER A 5 4.47 34.71 36.29
C SER A 5 4.70 33.20 36.25
N LEU A 6 4.38 32.57 35.11
CA LEU A 6 4.85 31.23 34.78
C LEU A 6 5.80 31.38 33.59
N LEU A 7 7.06 31.02 33.82
CA LEU A 7 8.18 31.09 32.90
C LEU A 7 8.05 29.94 31.88
N VAL A 8 7.75 30.25 30.61
CA VAL A 8 7.83 29.29 29.50
C VAL A 8 9.20 29.43 28.86
N LEU A 9 10.01 28.37 28.93
CA LEU A 9 11.22 28.22 28.13
C LEU A 9 10.83 28.07 26.66
N ALA A 10 11.20 29.05 25.84
CA ALA A 10 11.12 28.97 24.39
C ALA A 10 12.18 28.00 23.86
N GLY A 11 11.75 26.87 23.30
CA GLY A 11 12.56 26.09 22.37
C GLY A 11 12.71 26.83 21.03
N PRO A 12 13.75 26.53 20.23
CA PRO A 12 14.04 27.26 19.00
C PRO A 12 12.87 27.18 18.02
N ILE A 13 12.45 28.36 17.54
CA ILE A 13 11.48 28.56 16.48
C ILE A 13 12.01 27.84 15.22
N LEU A 14 11.28 26.83 14.75
CA LEU A 14 11.47 26.30 13.40
C LEU A 14 11.21 27.45 12.40
N PRO A 15 12.07 27.67 11.39
CA PRO A 15 11.87 28.76 10.44
C PRO A 15 10.55 28.56 9.68
N ALA A 16 9.89 29.68 9.39
CA ALA A 16 8.65 29.73 8.62
C ALA A 16 8.78 28.92 7.33
N SER A 17 7.86 27.98 7.11
CA SER A 17 7.63 27.39 5.80
C SER A 17 7.34 28.51 4.80
N ALA A 18 8.11 28.60 3.71
CA ALA A 18 7.82 29.55 2.64
C ALA A 18 6.38 29.31 2.12
N ALA A 19 5.57 30.36 2.07
CA ALA A 19 4.30 30.32 1.36
C ALA A 19 4.59 30.05 -0.14
N GLY A 20 3.75 29.25 -0.80
CA GLY A 20 3.84 29.06 -2.26
C GLY A 20 3.73 30.39 -3.03
N PRO A 21 3.96 30.41 -4.36
CA PRO A 21 3.86 31.66 -5.13
C PRO A 21 2.44 32.24 -5.09
N ASN A 22 2.32 33.57 -5.02
CA ASN A 22 1.04 34.27 -5.13
C ASN A 22 0.46 34.07 -6.54
N LEU A 23 -0.59 33.25 -6.63
CA LEU A 23 -1.24 32.86 -7.88
C LEU A 23 -2.01 34.02 -8.54
N ALA A 24 -2.32 35.07 -7.79
CA ALA A 24 -3.04 36.25 -8.28
C ALA A 24 -2.13 37.33 -8.88
N ALA A 25 -0.80 37.27 -8.67
CA ALA A 25 0.13 38.31 -9.11
C ALA A 25 0.09 38.50 -10.64
N GLY A 26 -0.13 39.73 -11.10
CA GLY A 26 -0.19 40.08 -12.53
C GLY A 26 -1.35 39.46 -13.31
N LYS A 27 -2.31 38.81 -12.64
CA LYS A 27 -3.51 38.23 -13.25
C LYS A 27 -4.58 39.29 -13.50
N THR A 28 -5.59 38.95 -14.30
CA THR A 28 -6.70 39.88 -14.57
C THR A 28 -7.58 40.02 -13.33
N VAL A 29 -7.75 41.26 -12.86
CA VAL A 29 -8.65 41.61 -11.77
C VAL A 29 -9.79 42.48 -12.30
N THR A 30 -11.01 42.13 -11.91
CA THR A 30 -12.24 42.86 -12.22
C THR A 30 -12.95 43.22 -10.93
N ALA A 31 -13.72 44.31 -10.93
CA ALA A 31 -14.47 44.74 -9.77
C ALA A 31 -15.86 45.26 -10.17
N SER A 32 -16.77 45.35 -9.21
CA SER A 32 -18.12 45.90 -9.39
C SER A 32 -18.11 47.36 -9.82
N SER A 33 -17.17 48.15 -9.29
CA SER A 33 -16.98 49.56 -9.60
C SER A 33 -15.58 50.00 -9.16
N PHE A 34 -15.19 51.22 -9.50
CA PHE A 34 -14.05 51.89 -8.89
C PHE A 34 -14.31 53.39 -8.73
N ALA A 35 -13.56 54.06 -7.86
CA ALA A 35 -13.56 55.50 -7.69
C ALA A 35 -12.25 56.12 -8.23
N ASP A 36 -12.37 57.23 -8.96
CA ASP A 36 -11.24 58.02 -9.48
C ASP A 36 -10.17 57.16 -10.22
N VAL A 37 -8.90 57.23 -9.81
CA VAL A 37 -7.77 56.47 -10.39
C VAL A 37 -7.53 55.11 -9.72
N TYR A 38 -8.34 54.72 -8.72
CA TYR A 38 -8.14 53.54 -7.87
C TYR A 38 -8.76 52.27 -8.48
N GLY A 39 -8.29 51.89 -9.67
CA GLY A 39 -8.80 50.75 -10.44
C GLY A 39 -8.46 49.38 -9.85
N ALA A 40 -9.19 48.35 -10.29
CA ALA A 40 -9.05 46.97 -9.78
C ALA A 40 -7.65 46.36 -10.01
N GLY A 41 -6.93 46.79 -11.05
CA GLY A 41 -5.57 46.33 -11.33
C GLY A 41 -4.52 46.76 -10.30
N ASN A 42 -4.84 47.72 -9.44
CA ASN A 42 -3.98 48.10 -8.32
C ASN A 42 -3.99 47.07 -7.19
N ALA A 43 -4.93 46.12 -7.19
CA ALA A 43 -5.09 45.15 -6.10
C ALA A 43 -4.19 43.91 -6.27
N ASN A 44 -3.33 43.82 -7.28
CA ASN A 44 -2.42 42.70 -7.49
C ASN A 44 -1.16 43.08 -8.26
N ASP A 45 -0.78 44.36 -8.22
CA ASP A 45 0.39 44.92 -8.89
C ASP A 45 1.70 44.74 -8.08
N GLY A 46 1.60 44.21 -6.86
CA GLY A 46 2.72 43.99 -5.95
C GLY A 46 3.20 45.26 -5.24
N ASN A 47 2.44 46.35 -5.33
CA ASN A 47 2.69 47.60 -4.64
C ASN A 47 1.57 47.92 -3.65
N GLN A 48 1.78 47.60 -2.37
CA GLN A 48 0.83 47.88 -1.30
C GLN A 48 0.43 49.37 -1.16
N ASN A 49 1.15 50.32 -1.76
CA ASN A 49 0.81 51.75 -1.71
C ASN A 49 -0.23 52.17 -2.77
N THR A 50 -0.45 51.36 -3.81
CA THR A 50 -1.57 51.51 -4.75
C THR A 50 -2.73 50.65 -4.25
N TYR A 51 -3.97 51.06 -4.54
CA TYR A 51 -5.15 50.32 -4.08
C TYR A 51 -6.33 50.45 -5.04
N TRP A 52 -7.20 49.46 -4.99
CA TRP A 52 -8.54 49.54 -5.53
C TRP A 52 -9.48 50.13 -4.48
N GLU A 53 -10.37 51.03 -4.92
CA GLU A 53 -11.46 51.59 -4.11
C GLU A 53 -12.76 51.49 -4.89
N SER A 54 -13.79 50.87 -4.32
CA SER A 54 -15.12 50.81 -4.91
C SER A 54 -15.85 52.17 -4.86
N ALA A 55 -16.96 52.33 -5.57
CA ALA A 55 -17.84 53.50 -5.41
C ALA A 55 -18.32 53.68 -3.95
N ASN A 56 -18.29 54.93 -3.46
CA ASN A 56 -18.66 55.27 -2.09
C ASN A 56 -20.15 55.03 -1.79
N ASN A 57 -20.44 54.55 -0.59
CA ASN A 57 -21.78 54.28 -0.04
C ASN A 57 -22.61 53.26 -0.87
N ALA A 58 -21.95 52.37 -1.61
CA ALA A 58 -22.61 51.46 -2.54
C ALA A 58 -22.43 49.96 -2.20
N PHE A 59 -22.17 49.61 -0.93
CA PHE A 59 -22.07 48.20 -0.53
C PHE A 59 -23.36 47.40 -0.84
N PRO A 60 -23.29 46.11 -1.21
CA PRO A 60 -22.08 45.31 -1.36
C PRO A 60 -21.28 45.64 -2.63
N GLN A 61 -19.97 45.57 -2.52
CA GLN A 61 -19.03 45.74 -3.63
C GLN A 61 -18.16 44.48 -3.74
N TRP A 62 -17.72 44.13 -4.94
CA TRP A 62 -16.91 42.95 -5.16
C TRP A 62 -15.67 43.24 -5.99
N ILE A 63 -14.62 42.47 -5.72
CA ILE A 63 -13.39 42.40 -6.53
C ILE A 63 -13.05 40.93 -6.75
N GLN A 64 -12.66 40.58 -7.98
CA GLN A 64 -12.44 39.21 -8.42
C GLN A 64 -11.17 39.09 -9.25
N VAL A 65 -10.35 38.08 -8.95
CA VAL A 65 -9.22 37.67 -9.78
C VAL A 65 -9.57 36.44 -10.63
N ASP A 66 -9.14 36.43 -11.90
CA ASP A 66 -9.09 35.25 -12.77
C ASP A 66 -7.64 34.72 -12.81
N LEU A 67 -7.41 33.55 -12.21
CA LEU A 67 -6.09 32.90 -12.17
C LEU A 67 -5.62 32.40 -13.56
N GLY A 68 -6.51 32.37 -14.55
CA GLY A 68 -6.26 31.95 -15.93
C GLY A 68 -6.46 30.45 -16.18
N SER A 69 -6.39 29.63 -15.13
CA SER A 69 -6.71 28.19 -15.16
C SER A 69 -7.28 27.75 -13.81
N ALA A 70 -7.95 26.60 -13.77
CA ALA A 70 -8.46 26.03 -12.53
C ALA A 70 -7.32 25.37 -11.75
N VAL A 71 -7.02 25.89 -10.56
CA VAL A 71 -5.93 25.43 -9.70
C VAL A 71 -6.43 25.27 -8.27
N SER A 72 -5.75 24.44 -7.47
CA SER A 72 -6.10 24.29 -6.05
C SER A 72 -5.70 25.53 -5.25
N VAL A 73 -6.67 26.12 -4.53
CA VAL A 73 -6.50 27.31 -3.68
C VAL A 73 -7.02 27.04 -2.27
N ASN A 74 -6.34 27.55 -1.24
CA ASN A 74 -6.76 27.37 0.16
C ASN A 74 -6.49 28.60 1.05
N GLN A 75 -5.92 29.68 0.51
CA GLN A 75 -5.61 30.86 1.28
C GLN A 75 -5.70 32.12 0.41
N VAL A 76 -6.18 33.22 1.00
CA VAL A 76 -6.03 34.58 0.46
C VAL A 76 -5.33 35.47 1.48
N VAL A 77 -4.43 36.34 1.01
CA VAL A 77 -3.82 37.39 1.84
C VAL A 77 -4.26 38.72 1.26
N LEU A 78 -4.92 39.52 2.10
CA LEU A 78 -5.47 40.81 1.76
C LEU A 78 -4.67 41.90 2.44
N LYS A 79 -4.39 42.99 1.74
CA LYS A 79 -3.73 44.16 2.30
C LYS A 79 -4.50 45.44 1.98
N VAL A 80 -4.28 46.44 2.82
CA VAL A 80 -4.58 47.85 2.53
C VAL A 80 -3.28 48.67 2.69
N PRO A 81 -3.19 49.92 2.22
CA PRO A 81 -1.97 50.73 2.27
C PRO A 81 -1.19 50.69 3.60
N ALA A 82 0.14 50.69 3.45
CA ALA A 82 1.12 50.35 4.49
C ALA A 82 1.04 51.22 5.78
N PRO A 83 1.70 50.81 6.88
CA PRO A 83 1.43 51.26 8.25
C PRO A 83 1.46 52.76 8.55
N SER A 84 2.18 53.56 7.76
CA SER A 84 2.26 55.02 7.97
C SER A 84 1.15 55.82 7.28
N ALA A 85 0.38 55.19 6.39
CA ALA A 85 -0.63 55.89 5.59
C ALA A 85 -2.04 55.78 6.18
N TRP A 86 -2.45 54.60 6.64
CA TRP A 86 -3.84 54.27 6.94
C TRP A 86 -4.00 53.72 8.36
N ALA A 87 -4.94 54.27 9.14
CA ALA A 87 -5.29 53.79 10.48
C ALA A 87 -6.01 52.43 10.46
N THR A 88 -6.04 51.76 11.62
CA THR A 88 -6.74 50.49 11.82
C THR A 88 -8.18 50.56 11.35
N ARG A 89 -8.61 49.57 10.55
CA ARG A 89 -9.98 49.45 10.02
C ARG A 89 -10.41 48.00 9.95
N THR A 90 -11.71 47.77 9.82
CA THR A 90 -12.30 46.45 9.64
C THR A 90 -13.14 46.47 8.38
N GLU A 91 -12.85 45.57 7.44
CA GLU A 91 -13.73 45.32 6.29
C GLU A 91 -14.52 44.03 6.51
N THR A 92 -15.84 44.10 6.32
CA THR A 92 -16.74 42.94 6.40
C THR A 92 -16.85 42.33 5.01
N LEU A 93 -16.37 41.10 4.82
CA LEU A 93 -16.34 40.44 3.52
C LEU A 93 -16.50 38.93 3.60
N SER A 94 -16.85 38.33 2.45
CA SER A 94 -16.84 36.87 2.21
C SER A 94 -15.92 36.54 1.04
N VAL A 95 -15.43 35.30 0.98
CA VAL A 95 -14.58 34.78 -0.11
C VAL A 95 -15.35 33.72 -0.88
N LEU A 96 -15.50 33.92 -2.19
CA LEU A 96 -16.15 33.00 -3.12
C LEU A 96 -15.12 32.44 -4.11
N THR A 97 -15.26 31.17 -4.47
CA THR A 97 -14.37 30.43 -5.38
C THR A 97 -15.17 29.68 -6.43
N GLY A 98 -14.63 29.47 -7.63
CA GLY A 98 -15.26 28.64 -8.66
C GLY A 98 -14.44 28.54 -9.94
N THR A 99 -14.79 27.59 -10.81
CA THR A 99 -14.17 27.42 -12.14
C THR A 99 -14.84 28.25 -13.23
N SER A 100 -16.02 28.82 -12.95
CA SER A 100 -16.77 29.76 -13.78
C SER A 100 -16.88 31.15 -13.13
N SER A 101 -17.11 32.19 -13.94
CA SER A 101 -17.35 33.56 -13.47
C SER A 101 -18.82 33.95 -13.69
N PRO A 102 -19.57 34.39 -12.66
CA PRO A 102 -19.16 34.55 -11.27
C PRO A 102 -18.95 33.19 -10.54
N PRO A 103 -18.06 33.14 -9.54
CA PRO A 103 -17.91 31.95 -8.69
C PRO A 103 -19.18 31.72 -7.86
N ALA A 104 -19.61 30.45 -7.74
CA ALA A 104 -20.86 30.06 -7.06
C ALA A 104 -20.67 29.48 -5.65
N THR A 105 -19.43 29.15 -5.26
CA THR A 105 -19.13 28.50 -3.98
C THR A 105 -18.59 29.51 -2.98
N THR A 106 -19.24 29.65 -1.82
CA THR A 106 -18.72 30.43 -0.69
C THR A 106 -17.65 29.60 0.03
N ALA A 107 -16.38 29.94 -0.16
CA ALA A 107 -15.26 29.30 0.54
C ALA A 107 -15.14 29.82 1.99
N VAL A 108 -15.45 31.10 2.21
CA VAL A 108 -15.48 31.72 3.54
C VAL A 108 -16.71 32.61 3.65
N GLY A 109 -17.53 32.38 4.70
CA GLY A 109 -18.71 33.17 5.00
C GLY A 109 -18.37 34.62 5.36
N SER A 110 -19.38 35.50 5.33
CA SER A 110 -19.17 36.93 5.61
C SER A 110 -18.73 37.17 7.05
N ALA A 111 -17.57 37.81 7.25
CA ALA A 111 -17.03 38.16 8.56
C ALA A 111 -16.26 39.49 8.51
N GLY A 112 -16.08 40.13 9.66
CA GLY A 112 -15.27 41.34 9.79
C GLY A 112 -13.78 41.01 9.94
N TYR A 113 -12.93 41.58 9.08
CA TYR A 113 -11.48 41.39 9.10
C TYR A 113 -10.76 42.70 9.39
N THR A 114 -9.99 42.72 10.48
CA THR A 114 -9.31 43.93 10.96
C THR A 114 -7.91 44.07 10.36
N PHE A 115 -7.71 45.12 9.57
CA PHE A 115 -6.41 45.56 9.06
C PHE A 115 -5.79 46.51 10.08
N ASN A 116 -4.69 46.08 10.72
CA ASN A 116 -3.99 46.83 11.75
C ASN A 116 -2.59 47.27 11.25
N PRO A 117 -2.24 48.57 11.34
CA PRO A 117 -0.92 49.07 10.93
C PRO A 117 0.22 48.39 11.67
N ALA A 118 0.02 48.00 12.93
CA ALA A 118 1.03 47.28 13.73
C ALA A 118 1.38 45.90 13.13
N THR A 119 0.49 45.31 12.34
CA THR A 119 0.70 44.03 11.65
C THR A 119 0.81 44.21 10.14
N GLY A 120 1.22 45.40 9.68
CA GLY A 120 1.43 45.66 8.26
C GLY A 120 0.16 45.90 7.45
N ASN A 121 -0.98 46.21 8.09
CA ASN A 121 -2.28 46.36 7.41
C ASN A 121 -2.59 45.15 6.50
N THR A 122 -2.33 43.95 7.03
CA THR A 122 -2.45 42.67 6.33
C THR A 122 -3.39 41.74 7.08
N VAL A 123 -4.23 41.02 6.33
CA VAL A 123 -5.14 39.98 6.82
C VAL A 123 -4.89 38.71 6.02
N THR A 124 -4.77 37.57 6.69
CA THR A 124 -4.67 36.25 6.05
C THR A 124 -5.94 35.45 6.34
N ILE A 125 -6.56 34.91 5.30
CA ILE A 125 -7.79 34.11 5.39
C ILE A 125 -7.53 32.74 4.79
N ASN A 126 -7.59 31.70 5.63
CA ASN A 126 -7.45 30.30 5.22
C ASN A 126 -8.82 29.65 5.03
N PHE A 127 -8.95 28.73 4.08
CA PHE A 127 -10.15 27.94 3.82
C PHE A 127 -9.80 26.55 3.29
N THR A 128 -10.75 25.62 3.30
CA THR A 128 -10.55 24.26 2.77
C THR A 128 -10.13 24.33 1.32
N ALA A 129 -9.08 23.58 0.95
CA ALA A 129 -8.56 23.54 -0.41
C ALA A 129 -9.67 23.24 -1.42
N THR A 130 -9.78 24.09 -2.44
CA THR A 130 -10.78 23.97 -3.49
C THR A 130 -10.17 24.29 -4.84
N THR A 131 -10.63 23.61 -5.90
CA THR A 131 -10.19 23.92 -7.26
C THR A 131 -10.94 25.16 -7.76
N ALA A 132 -10.22 26.25 -7.98
CA ALA A 132 -10.78 27.52 -8.43
C ALA A 132 -9.98 28.12 -9.58
N ARG A 133 -10.68 28.77 -10.51
CA ARG A 133 -10.09 29.70 -11.49
C ARG A 133 -10.41 31.14 -11.11
N TYR A 134 -11.60 31.38 -10.57
CA TYR A 134 -12.07 32.70 -10.17
C TYR A 134 -12.23 32.75 -8.65
N ILE A 135 -11.65 33.78 -8.02
CA ILE A 135 -11.76 34.05 -6.59
C ILE A 135 -12.28 35.47 -6.43
N ARG A 136 -13.38 35.63 -5.67
CA ARG A 136 -14.08 36.90 -5.50
C ARG A 136 -14.21 37.24 -4.02
N LEU A 137 -13.87 38.46 -3.65
CA LEU A 137 -14.27 39.06 -2.38
C LEU A 137 -15.60 39.76 -2.57
N ASN A 138 -16.55 39.54 -1.67
CA ASN A 138 -17.79 40.30 -1.60
C ASN A 138 -17.82 41.09 -0.28
N ILE A 139 -17.61 42.40 -0.37
CA ILE A 139 -17.38 43.33 0.73
C ILE A 139 -18.69 44.09 1.02
N THR A 140 -19.16 44.03 2.26
CA THR A 140 -20.44 44.59 2.72
C THR A 140 -20.30 45.75 3.71
N GLY A 141 -19.08 46.04 4.18
CA GLY A 141 -18.82 47.20 5.03
C GLY A 141 -17.34 47.45 5.25
N ASN A 142 -16.98 48.68 5.62
CA ASN A 142 -15.63 49.11 5.98
C ASN A 142 -15.73 50.21 7.05
N THR A 143 -14.99 50.09 8.16
CA THR A 143 -15.02 51.09 9.23
C THR A 143 -14.12 52.30 8.99
N GLY A 144 -13.18 52.21 8.04
CA GLY A 144 -12.22 53.27 7.74
C GLY A 144 -12.67 54.25 6.64
N TRP A 145 -13.54 53.81 5.73
CA TRP A 145 -14.04 54.60 4.59
C TRP A 145 -15.35 53.98 4.06
N PRO A 146 -16.27 54.73 3.44
CA PRO A 146 -17.54 54.17 2.93
C PRO A 146 -17.40 53.41 1.60
N ALA A 147 -16.30 52.68 1.37
CA ALA A 147 -16.03 51.85 0.18
C ALA A 147 -15.21 50.61 0.54
N GLY A 148 -15.27 49.57 -0.29
CA GLY A 148 -14.35 48.44 -0.19
C GLY A 148 -12.98 48.85 -0.73
N GLN A 149 -11.92 48.52 0.00
CA GLN A 149 -10.56 48.96 -0.34
C GLN A 149 -9.57 47.81 -0.20
N ILE A 150 -8.82 47.51 -1.26
CA ILE A 150 -7.81 46.43 -1.26
C ILE A 150 -6.59 46.91 -2.04
N SER A 151 -5.42 46.90 -1.41
CA SER A 151 -4.13 47.16 -2.08
C SER A 151 -3.46 45.91 -2.59
N GLU A 152 -3.59 44.78 -1.91
CA GLU A 152 -3.15 43.48 -2.45
C GLU A 152 -4.19 42.42 -2.18
N PHE A 153 -4.51 41.66 -3.21
CA PHE A 153 -5.40 40.51 -3.23
C PHE A 153 -4.58 39.31 -3.71
N GLU A 154 -3.86 38.72 -2.76
CA GLU A 154 -2.99 37.58 -3.00
C GLU A 154 -3.78 36.28 -2.82
N VAL A 155 -3.51 35.28 -3.67
CA VAL A 155 -4.16 33.96 -3.62
C VAL A 155 -3.09 32.89 -3.57
N TYR A 156 -3.25 31.92 -2.67
CA TYR A 156 -2.29 30.84 -2.46
C TYR A 156 -2.98 29.47 -2.49
N GLY A 157 -2.26 28.49 -3.02
CA GLY A 157 -2.64 27.07 -3.01
C GLY A 157 -2.18 26.34 -1.77
N PRO A 158 -2.73 25.13 -1.48
CA PRO A 158 -2.22 24.29 -0.42
C PRO A 158 -0.74 24.03 -0.68
N VAL A 159 0.09 24.48 0.24
CA VAL A 159 1.46 23.98 0.38
C VAL A 159 1.34 22.52 0.84
N THR A 160 1.15 21.63 -0.14
CA THR A 160 1.76 20.30 -0.03
C THR A 160 3.25 20.57 0.18
N GLY A 161 3.80 19.98 1.26
CA GLY A 161 5.02 20.43 1.93
C GLY A 161 6.04 21.08 1.01
N GLY A 162 6.49 22.28 1.37
CA GLY A 162 7.31 23.14 0.50
C GLY A 162 8.31 22.31 -0.29
N ASP A 163 8.30 22.52 -1.61
CA ASP A 163 9.11 21.79 -2.58
C ASP A 163 10.47 21.42 -1.99
N VAL A 164 10.57 20.16 -1.56
CA VAL A 164 11.81 19.61 -1.02
C VAL A 164 12.63 18.93 -2.10
N THR A 165 12.07 18.75 -3.29
CA THR A 165 12.61 17.92 -4.36
C THR A 165 13.33 18.83 -5.33
N PRO A 166 14.68 18.83 -5.38
CA PRO A 166 15.36 19.63 -6.40
C PRO A 166 14.92 19.17 -7.81
N PRO A 167 14.85 20.07 -8.80
CA PRO A 167 14.51 19.70 -10.16
C PRO A 167 15.40 18.57 -10.69
N SER A 168 14.95 17.87 -11.72
CA SER A 168 15.83 16.94 -12.42
C SER A 168 17.01 17.69 -13.07
N ALA A 169 18.17 17.03 -13.18
CA ALA A 169 19.30 17.62 -13.90
C ALA A 169 18.91 17.87 -15.38
N PRO A 170 19.26 19.01 -15.99
CA PRO A 170 18.97 19.26 -17.39
C PRO A 170 19.60 18.17 -18.26
N SER A 171 18.83 17.59 -19.16
CA SER A 171 19.31 16.51 -20.03
C SER A 171 19.91 17.05 -21.32
N ASN A 172 20.69 16.23 -22.04
CA ASN A 172 21.11 16.51 -23.42
C ASN A 172 21.80 17.88 -23.63
N LEU A 173 22.59 18.36 -22.66
CA LEU A 173 23.39 19.56 -22.87
C LEU A 173 24.34 19.31 -24.04
N SER A 174 24.30 20.20 -25.01
CA SER A 174 25.14 20.20 -26.21
C SER A 174 25.55 21.63 -26.55
N TYR A 175 26.60 21.79 -27.37
CA TYR A 175 26.99 23.09 -27.89
C TYR A 175 27.24 23.07 -29.39
N THR A 176 27.10 24.25 -30.01
CA THR A 176 27.54 24.55 -31.38
C THR A 176 28.40 25.81 -31.36
N GLU A 177 29.23 26.01 -32.37
CA GLU A 177 30.05 27.22 -32.54
C GLU A 177 29.54 28.05 -33.73
N PRO A 178 28.51 28.91 -33.54
CA PRO A 178 27.91 29.66 -34.65
C PRO A 178 28.85 30.69 -35.27
N ALA A 179 29.88 31.12 -34.54
CA ALA A 179 30.95 32.00 -35.01
C ALA A 179 32.23 31.77 -34.17
N SER A 180 33.39 32.18 -34.69
CA SER A 180 34.67 32.06 -34.00
C SER A 180 34.61 32.65 -32.59
N GLY A 181 34.76 31.80 -31.57
CA GLY A 181 34.75 32.19 -30.16
C GLY A 181 33.36 32.32 -29.52
N GLN A 182 32.28 31.99 -30.24
CA GLN A 182 30.92 31.90 -29.68
C GLN A 182 30.52 30.44 -29.47
N ILE A 183 29.96 30.13 -28.30
CA ILE A 183 29.53 28.79 -27.91
C ILE A 183 28.04 28.86 -27.59
N LYS A 184 27.18 28.36 -28.49
CA LYS A 184 25.74 28.29 -28.26
C LYS A 184 25.39 26.95 -27.65
N LEU A 185 25.02 26.97 -26.38
CA LEU A 185 24.54 25.84 -25.58
C LEU A 185 23.04 25.62 -25.80
N THR A 186 22.63 24.35 -25.81
CA THR A 186 21.21 23.93 -25.82
C THR A 186 21.06 22.69 -24.94
N TRP A 187 19.99 22.60 -24.16
CA TRP A 187 19.70 21.48 -23.26
C TRP A 187 18.21 21.12 -23.27
N GLY A 188 17.88 19.92 -22.81
CA GLY A 188 16.51 19.47 -22.56
C GLY A 188 15.97 20.05 -21.25
N ALA A 189 14.66 20.31 -21.23
CA ALA A 189 14.00 20.85 -20.05
C ALA A 189 14.10 19.88 -18.87
N SER A 190 14.38 20.43 -17.70
CA SER A 190 14.22 19.76 -16.42
C SER A 190 12.74 19.70 -16.03
N THR A 191 12.41 18.71 -15.21
CA THR A 191 11.09 18.51 -14.61
C THR A 191 11.22 18.65 -13.12
N ASP A 192 10.17 19.14 -12.50
CA ASP A 192 10.10 19.38 -11.07
C ASP A 192 8.65 19.16 -10.62
N ASP A 193 8.44 18.81 -9.35
CA ASP A 193 7.10 18.54 -8.83
C ASP A 193 6.26 19.83 -8.67
N VAL A 194 6.91 21.00 -8.55
CA VAL A 194 6.26 22.32 -8.48
C VAL A 194 6.56 23.20 -9.70
N GLY A 195 7.77 23.15 -10.24
CA GLY A 195 8.12 23.72 -11.54
C GLY A 195 9.50 24.38 -11.59
N VAL A 196 10.18 24.21 -12.73
CA VAL A 196 11.48 24.84 -13.00
C VAL A 196 11.31 26.32 -13.34
N THR A 197 11.91 27.20 -12.55
CA THR A 197 11.83 28.65 -12.74
C THR A 197 13.04 29.23 -13.48
N GLY A 198 14.16 28.50 -13.53
CA GLY A 198 15.33 28.95 -14.29
C GLY A 198 16.41 27.88 -14.49
N TYR A 199 17.43 28.27 -15.26
CA TYR A 199 18.66 27.50 -15.41
C TYR A 199 19.87 28.38 -15.17
N ASP A 200 20.83 27.88 -14.41
CA ASP A 200 22.13 28.49 -14.17
C ASP A 200 23.20 27.79 -15.02
N VAL A 201 23.88 28.55 -15.87
CA VAL A 201 24.88 28.05 -16.82
C VAL A 201 26.28 28.32 -16.28
N TYR A 202 27.08 27.27 -16.11
CA TYR A 202 28.43 27.35 -15.60
C TYR A 202 29.46 27.06 -16.71
N ALA A 203 30.60 27.73 -16.65
CA ALA A 203 31.78 27.44 -17.46
C ALA A 203 33.01 27.36 -16.54
N ASN A 204 33.77 26.26 -16.60
CA ASN A 204 34.91 25.99 -15.73
C ASN A 204 34.58 26.20 -14.24
N ASN A 205 33.42 25.68 -13.80
CA ASN A 205 32.83 25.84 -12.46
C ASN A 205 32.48 27.29 -12.05
N ALA A 206 32.59 28.28 -12.94
CA ALA A 206 32.15 29.65 -12.68
C ALA A 206 30.79 29.93 -13.36
N LEU A 207 29.86 30.54 -12.62
CA LEU A 207 28.55 30.93 -13.16
C LEU A 207 28.73 31.98 -14.28
N ARG A 208 28.20 31.70 -15.47
CA ARG A 208 28.21 32.62 -16.63
C ARG A 208 26.93 33.44 -16.70
N GLY A 209 25.80 32.86 -16.33
CA GLY A 209 24.53 33.56 -16.27
C GLY A 209 23.37 32.63 -16.00
N SER A 210 22.18 33.22 -15.82
CA SER A 210 20.93 32.49 -15.61
C SER A 210 19.92 32.84 -16.69
N VAL A 211 19.09 31.87 -17.08
CA VAL A 211 17.96 32.06 -18.00
C VAL A 211 16.66 31.57 -17.36
N ALA A 212 15.50 32.03 -17.86
CA ALA A 212 14.20 31.61 -17.35
C ALA A 212 13.91 30.13 -17.61
N GLY A 213 13.03 29.50 -16.83
CA GLY A 213 12.78 28.06 -16.86
C GLY A 213 12.19 27.52 -18.16
N ASN A 214 11.66 28.40 -19.02
CA ASN A 214 11.22 28.08 -20.38
C ASN A 214 12.27 28.36 -21.46
N VAL A 215 13.46 28.83 -21.10
CA VAL A 215 14.57 29.12 -22.01
C VAL A 215 15.61 28.01 -21.91
N LEU A 216 15.81 27.31 -23.02
CA LEU A 216 16.64 26.10 -23.09
C LEU A 216 17.94 26.29 -23.88
N THR A 217 18.35 27.55 -24.07
CA THR A 217 19.56 27.89 -24.84
C THR A 217 20.31 29.06 -24.19
N TYR A 218 21.64 29.07 -24.31
CA TYR A 218 22.48 30.18 -23.87
C TYR A 218 23.70 30.32 -24.79
N THR A 219 24.11 31.53 -25.15
CA THR A 219 25.32 31.75 -25.97
C THR A 219 26.40 32.44 -25.15
N ASP A 220 27.53 31.76 -24.97
CA ASP A 220 28.72 32.30 -24.31
C ASP A 220 29.77 32.76 -25.34
N THR A 221 30.66 33.67 -24.95
CA THR A 221 31.81 34.10 -25.77
C THR A 221 33.11 33.86 -25.01
N GLN A 222 34.03 33.12 -25.63
CA GLN A 222 35.29 32.69 -25.04
C GLN A 222 36.43 32.70 -26.08
N PRO A 223 37.70 32.94 -25.68
CA PRO A 223 38.83 32.83 -26.61
C PRO A 223 38.88 31.45 -27.27
N THR A 224 39.11 31.40 -28.58
CA THR A 224 39.19 30.15 -29.35
C THR A 224 40.32 29.23 -28.87
N THR A 225 41.35 29.80 -28.23
CA THR A 225 42.49 29.08 -27.67
C THR A 225 42.25 28.49 -26.28
N ALA A 226 41.16 28.83 -25.59
CA ALA A 226 40.87 28.36 -24.23
C ALA A 226 40.01 27.08 -24.23
N THR A 227 40.38 26.07 -23.44
CA THR A 227 39.48 24.95 -23.14
C THR A 227 38.46 25.38 -22.10
N VAL A 228 37.18 25.17 -22.39
CA VAL A 228 36.06 25.60 -21.54
C VAL A 228 35.05 24.46 -21.42
N SER A 229 34.80 24.02 -20.19
CA SER A 229 33.80 23.00 -19.85
C SER A 229 32.54 23.64 -19.30
N TYR A 230 31.38 23.26 -19.83
CA TYR A 230 30.08 23.79 -19.45
C TYR A 230 29.21 22.73 -18.80
N PHE A 231 28.45 23.13 -17.79
CA PHE A 231 27.28 22.38 -17.30
C PHE A 231 26.17 23.36 -16.93
N VAL A 232 24.94 22.86 -16.88
CA VAL A 232 23.76 23.65 -16.54
C VAL A 232 23.06 23.00 -15.35
N LYS A 233 22.55 23.82 -14.43
CA LYS A 233 21.67 23.40 -13.34
C LYS A 233 20.31 24.05 -13.51
N ALA A 234 19.25 23.31 -13.26
CA ALA A 234 17.91 23.86 -13.12
C ALA A 234 17.70 24.39 -11.71
N LYS A 235 16.81 25.37 -11.56
CA LYS A 235 16.35 25.88 -10.28
C LYS A 235 14.84 25.99 -10.25
N ASP A 236 14.25 25.65 -9.12
CA ASP A 236 12.82 25.81 -8.83
C ASP A 236 12.52 27.18 -8.20
N ALA A 237 11.25 27.40 -7.84
CA ALA A 237 10.79 28.63 -7.19
C ALA A 237 11.25 28.75 -5.71
N SER A 238 11.61 27.62 -5.09
CA SER A 238 12.11 27.52 -3.71
C SER A 238 13.65 27.65 -3.62
N GLY A 239 14.33 27.85 -4.74
CA GLY A 239 15.76 28.10 -4.85
C GLY A 239 16.63 26.84 -4.78
N LYS A 240 16.05 25.63 -4.85
CA LYS A 240 16.87 24.41 -4.90
C LYS A 240 17.39 24.22 -6.32
N GLN A 241 18.60 23.69 -6.40
CA GLN A 241 19.27 23.44 -7.66
C GLN A 241 19.34 21.95 -7.92
N SER A 242 19.09 21.56 -9.17
CA SER A 242 19.33 20.20 -9.61
C SER A 242 20.81 19.82 -9.57
N GLY A 243 21.08 18.52 -9.76
CA GLY A 243 22.41 18.06 -10.14
C GLY A 243 22.89 18.71 -11.45
N ASN A 244 24.19 18.69 -11.71
CA ASN A 244 24.73 19.15 -12.98
C ASN A 244 24.10 18.35 -14.13
N SER A 245 23.80 19.01 -15.25
CA SER A 245 23.65 18.32 -16.53
C SER A 245 24.90 17.48 -16.86
N ASN A 246 24.86 16.72 -17.96
CA ASN A 246 26.10 16.27 -18.58
C ASN A 246 27.02 17.49 -18.85
N THR A 247 28.33 17.30 -18.74
CA THR A 247 29.30 18.35 -19.02
C THR A 247 29.68 18.31 -20.50
N VAL A 248 29.76 19.47 -21.15
CA VAL A 248 30.29 19.59 -22.51
C VAL A 248 31.53 20.45 -22.53
N THR A 249 32.60 19.96 -23.16
CA THR A 249 33.89 20.68 -23.20
C THR A 249 34.20 21.14 -24.61
N ARG A 250 34.36 22.46 -24.77
CA ARG A 250 34.94 23.06 -25.97
C ARG A 250 36.43 23.22 -25.76
N ASN A 251 37.24 22.46 -26.47
CA ASN A 251 38.69 22.47 -26.33
C ASN A 251 39.31 23.72 -26.99
N GLY A 252 40.31 24.29 -26.35
CA GLY A 252 41.09 25.41 -26.86
C GLY A 252 41.99 24.98 -28.01
N SER A 253 42.09 25.80 -29.06
CA SER A 253 42.85 25.51 -30.28
C SER A 253 44.39 25.60 -30.13
N GLY A 254 44.94 25.55 -28.90
CA GLY A 254 46.37 25.66 -28.66
C GLY A 254 46.96 24.50 -27.84
N GLY A 255 47.46 23.46 -28.53
CA GLY A 255 48.31 22.41 -27.92
C GLY A 255 48.10 21.00 -28.49
N THR A 256 48.62 20.73 -29.68
CA THR A 256 48.90 19.40 -30.29
C THR A 256 47.84 18.28 -30.16
N GLY A 257 46.97 18.16 -31.18
CA GLY A 257 46.30 16.90 -31.58
C GLY A 257 44.86 16.71 -31.08
N GLY A 258 43.88 17.17 -31.86
CA GLY A 258 42.45 17.13 -31.54
C GLY A 258 41.84 15.72 -31.46
N GLY A 259 41.12 15.46 -30.37
CA GLY A 259 40.30 14.26 -30.12
C GLY A 259 39.75 14.30 -28.69
N THR A 260 38.53 13.83 -28.48
CA THR A 260 37.93 13.65 -27.13
C THR A 260 38.31 12.27 -26.58
N ASN A 261 38.36 12.12 -25.24
CA ASN A 261 38.52 10.79 -24.63
C ASN A 261 37.21 10.01 -24.79
N LEU A 262 37.22 9.00 -25.65
CA LEU A 262 36.06 8.17 -26.01
C LEU A 262 35.82 7.00 -25.04
N ALA A 263 36.74 6.76 -24.11
CA ALA A 263 36.67 5.65 -23.17
C ALA A 263 35.87 5.96 -21.89
N VAL A 264 35.73 7.24 -21.52
CA VAL A 264 35.14 7.65 -20.24
C VAL A 264 33.71 7.11 -20.08
N GLY A 265 33.46 6.43 -18.96
CA GLY A 265 32.15 5.88 -18.59
C GLY A 265 31.68 4.69 -19.42
N LYS A 266 32.51 4.14 -20.33
CA LYS A 266 32.17 2.96 -21.13
C LYS A 266 32.23 1.68 -20.30
N SER A 267 31.41 0.69 -20.64
CA SER A 267 31.50 -0.65 -20.03
C SER A 267 32.79 -1.35 -20.47
N VAL A 268 33.63 -1.78 -19.53
CA VAL A 268 34.96 -2.35 -19.82
C VAL A 268 35.00 -3.83 -19.46
N THR A 269 35.60 -4.65 -20.32
CA THR A 269 35.83 -6.09 -20.04
C THR A 269 37.29 -6.34 -19.73
N ALA A 270 37.60 -7.08 -18.67
CA ALA A 270 38.97 -7.43 -18.28
C ALA A 270 39.25 -8.93 -18.31
N SER A 271 40.52 -9.33 -18.39
CA SER A 271 40.94 -10.73 -18.17
C SER A 271 40.76 -11.20 -16.72
N GLY A 272 40.51 -10.28 -15.79
CA GLY A 272 40.26 -10.54 -14.37
C GLY A 272 40.45 -9.27 -13.55
N SER A 273 40.10 -9.34 -12.26
CA SER A 273 40.40 -8.29 -11.27
C SER A 273 40.64 -8.88 -9.89
N VAL A 274 41.26 -8.12 -9.00
CA VAL A 274 41.41 -8.45 -7.58
C VAL A 274 40.71 -7.42 -6.69
N PHE A 275 40.14 -7.87 -5.57
CA PHE A 275 39.46 -7.02 -4.59
C PHE A 275 38.42 -6.08 -5.23
N THR A 276 38.47 -4.80 -4.89
CA THR A 276 37.61 -3.73 -5.41
C THR A 276 38.24 -2.98 -6.60
N PHE A 277 39.38 -3.44 -7.11
CA PHE A 277 40.10 -2.84 -8.24
C PHE A 277 39.53 -3.33 -9.58
N VAL A 278 38.25 -3.02 -9.78
CA VAL A 278 37.42 -3.48 -10.90
C VAL A 278 37.70 -2.67 -12.18
N PRO A 279 37.43 -3.23 -13.38
CA PRO A 279 37.77 -2.59 -14.66
C PRO A 279 37.13 -1.22 -14.91
N GLY A 280 35.96 -0.95 -14.32
CA GLY A 280 35.29 0.35 -14.46
C GLY A 280 36.10 1.52 -13.89
N ASN A 281 36.95 1.25 -12.89
CA ASN A 281 37.84 2.25 -12.29
C ASN A 281 38.92 2.76 -13.26
N ALA A 282 39.16 2.09 -14.39
CA ALA A 282 40.15 2.53 -15.37
C ALA A 282 39.58 3.52 -16.40
N VAL A 283 38.29 3.85 -16.34
CA VAL A 283 37.62 4.73 -17.31
C VAL A 283 36.65 5.70 -16.63
N ASP A 284 36.82 5.97 -15.35
CA ASP A 284 35.97 6.86 -14.56
C ASP A 284 36.50 8.30 -14.49
N ASP A 285 37.64 8.57 -15.11
CA ASP A 285 38.39 9.85 -15.09
C ASP A 285 38.89 10.21 -13.67
N ASN A 286 39.08 9.20 -12.82
CA ASN A 286 39.52 9.35 -11.43
C ASN A 286 40.80 8.56 -11.16
N VAL A 287 41.93 9.27 -11.18
CA VAL A 287 43.25 8.66 -10.92
C VAL A 287 43.47 8.15 -9.47
N ALA A 288 42.54 8.39 -8.55
CA ALA A 288 42.61 7.87 -7.18
C ALA A 288 42.11 6.43 -7.08
N THR A 289 41.21 6.02 -7.98
CA THR A 289 40.76 4.64 -8.17
C THR A 289 41.62 3.95 -9.23
N TYR A 290 41.60 2.61 -9.28
CA TYR A 290 42.32 1.87 -10.31
C TYR A 290 41.76 0.47 -10.53
N TRP A 291 42.06 -0.08 -11.70
CA TRP A 291 41.95 -1.49 -12.02
C TRP A 291 43.28 -2.20 -11.81
N GLU A 292 43.22 -3.42 -11.27
CA GLU A 292 44.33 -4.36 -11.20
C GLU A 292 43.90 -5.74 -11.69
N GLY A 293 44.67 -6.33 -12.60
CA GLY A 293 44.43 -7.68 -13.11
C GLY A 293 44.55 -8.78 -12.05
N ALA A 294 44.17 -10.01 -12.40
CA ALA A 294 44.32 -11.16 -11.51
C ALA A 294 45.80 -11.41 -11.17
N SER A 295 46.12 -11.52 -9.88
CA SER A 295 47.49 -11.67 -9.38
C SER A 295 48.23 -12.85 -10.03
N GLY A 296 49.42 -12.59 -10.60
CA GLY A 296 50.26 -13.59 -11.25
C GLY A 296 49.79 -14.05 -12.64
N ALA A 297 48.67 -13.51 -13.15
CA ALA A 297 48.12 -13.86 -14.46
C ALA A 297 48.46 -12.80 -15.51
N TYR A 298 49.47 -13.09 -16.34
CA TYR A 298 49.79 -12.33 -17.55
C TYR A 298 49.45 -13.13 -18.82
N PRO A 299 49.01 -12.46 -19.91
CA PRO A 299 48.76 -11.03 -20.01
C PRO A 299 47.51 -10.58 -19.24
N SER A 300 47.57 -9.40 -18.62
CA SER A 300 46.40 -8.71 -18.09
C SER A 300 45.80 -7.84 -19.21
N THR A 301 44.52 -8.00 -19.54
CA THR A 301 43.87 -7.23 -20.62
C THR A 301 42.69 -6.41 -20.10
N LEU A 302 42.53 -5.17 -20.62
CA LEU A 302 41.35 -4.33 -20.50
C LEU A 302 40.84 -3.97 -21.89
N THR A 303 39.56 -4.21 -22.18
CA THR A 303 38.93 -3.94 -23.48
C THR A 303 37.80 -2.92 -23.31
N VAL A 304 37.91 -1.82 -24.04
CA VAL A 304 36.92 -0.73 -24.07
C VAL A 304 36.19 -0.75 -25.42
N PRO A 305 34.88 -1.05 -25.47
CA PRO A 305 34.03 -0.84 -26.62
C PRO A 305 33.67 0.65 -26.72
N LEU A 306 34.00 1.26 -27.85
CA LEU A 306 33.68 2.66 -28.15
C LEU A 306 32.22 2.84 -28.59
N GLY A 307 31.55 1.75 -28.96
CA GLY A 307 30.15 1.68 -29.43
C GLY A 307 30.08 1.48 -30.95
N ALA A 308 30.76 2.36 -31.68
CA ALA A 308 30.96 2.28 -33.12
C ALA A 308 32.43 2.56 -33.46
N ASN A 309 32.79 2.40 -34.73
CA ASN A 309 34.09 2.83 -35.23
C ASN A 309 34.38 4.28 -34.86
N ALA A 310 35.60 4.51 -34.38
CA ALA A 310 36.18 5.82 -34.17
C ALA A 310 37.58 5.88 -34.77
N ASP A 311 37.93 7.03 -35.31
CA ASP A 311 39.30 7.34 -35.74
C ASP A 311 40.09 7.80 -34.52
N ILE A 312 40.96 6.93 -34.00
CA ILE A 312 41.76 7.19 -32.79
C ILE A 312 43.17 7.62 -33.13
N ASN A 313 43.75 8.52 -32.33
CA ASN A 313 45.08 9.10 -32.56
C ASN A 313 46.07 8.94 -31.39
N ARG A 314 45.61 8.61 -30.19
CA ARG A 314 46.47 8.23 -29.06
C ARG A 314 45.69 7.49 -27.97
N VAL A 315 46.42 6.73 -27.17
CA VAL A 315 45.97 6.18 -25.90
C VAL A 315 46.80 6.82 -24.78
N VAL A 316 46.18 7.12 -23.64
CA VAL A 316 46.88 7.58 -22.44
C VAL A 316 46.59 6.60 -21.31
N ILE A 317 47.64 6.01 -20.75
CA ILE A 317 47.55 5.16 -19.56
C ILE A 317 48.07 5.95 -18.36
N LYS A 318 47.35 5.95 -17.25
CA LYS A 318 47.83 6.52 -15.99
C LYS A 318 47.82 5.49 -14.87
N LEU A 319 48.72 5.67 -13.92
CA LEU A 319 48.69 5.05 -12.60
C LEU A 319 48.36 6.13 -11.56
N ASN A 320 48.01 5.70 -10.34
CA ASN A 320 47.73 6.63 -9.26
C ASN A 320 48.96 7.53 -9.01
N PRO A 321 48.79 8.87 -8.93
CA PRO A 321 49.91 9.79 -8.80
C PRO A 321 50.55 9.81 -7.40
N ASP A 322 49.99 9.11 -6.41
CA ASP A 322 50.57 9.02 -5.06
C ASP A 322 51.99 8.44 -5.10
N ASN A 323 52.91 9.11 -4.40
CA ASN A 323 54.31 8.72 -4.31
C ASN A 323 54.51 7.29 -3.77
N ALA A 324 53.55 6.75 -3.00
CA ALA A 324 53.55 5.37 -2.52
C ALA A 324 53.56 4.32 -3.65
N TRP A 325 53.15 4.70 -4.86
CA TRP A 325 53.18 3.79 -6.01
C TRP A 325 54.61 3.54 -6.52
N GLY A 326 55.55 4.43 -6.24
CA GLY A 326 56.93 4.36 -6.72
C GLY A 326 57.03 4.40 -8.24
N GLN A 327 58.26 4.31 -8.75
CA GLN A 327 58.48 4.17 -10.20
C GLN A 327 58.14 2.74 -10.64
N ARG A 328 57.30 2.60 -11.67
CA ARG A 328 56.90 1.31 -12.25
C ARG A 328 57.22 1.24 -13.73
N THR A 329 57.46 0.05 -14.25
CA THR A 329 57.62 -0.21 -15.68
C THR A 329 56.60 -1.27 -16.08
N GLN A 330 55.70 -0.95 -17.01
CA GLN A 330 54.76 -1.90 -17.58
C GLN A 330 55.07 -2.15 -19.06
N THR A 331 55.08 -3.41 -19.48
CA THR A 331 55.18 -3.75 -20.92
C THR A 331 53.77 -3.79 -21.50
N ILE A 332 53.49 -2.84 -22.38
CA ILE A 332 52.14 -2.54 -22.90
C ILE A 332 52.09 -2.79 -24.40
N GLU A 333 51.06 -3.49 -24.85
CA GLU A 333 50.61 -3.60 -26.24
C GLU A 333 49.22 -2.97 -26.35
N ILE A 334 48.99 -2.15 -27.37
CA ILE A 334 47.67 -1.58 -27.68
C ILE A 334 47.10 -2.30 -28.90
N LEU A 335 45.93 -2.87 -28.74
CA LEU A 335 45.21 -3.65 -29.73
C LEU A 335 43.92 -2.92 -30.13
N GLY A 336 43.48 -3.12 -31.36
CA GLY A 336 42.31 -2.47 -31.93
C GLY A 336 41.49 -3.43 -32.78
N ARG A 337 40.16 -3.32 -32.71
CA ARG A 337 39.22 -4.10 -33.51
C ARG A 337 38.20 -3.18 -34.17
N GLU A 338 38.07 -3.28 -35.49
CA GLU A 338 37.06 -2.57 -36.28
C GLU A 338 35.68 -3.21 -36.07
N GLN A 339 34.58 -2.44 -36.17
CA GLN A 339 33.23 -2.88 -35.78
C GLN A 339 32.70 -4.13 -36.51
N SER A 340 33.25 -4.46 -37.69
CA SER A 340 32.88 -5.63 -38.49
C SER A 340 33.91 -6.77 -38.37
N ALA A 341 35.00 -6.56 -37.65
CA ALA A 341 36.07 -7.53 -37.48
C ALA A 341 35.81 -8.45 -36.28
N THR A 342 36.15 -9.74 -36.41
CA THR A 342 35.98 -10.72 -35.33
C THR A 342 37.19 -10.81 -34.39
N GLY A 343 38.33 -10.21 -34.74
CA GLY A 343 39.58 -10.29 -33.98
C GLY A 343 40.33 -8.96 -33.86
N PHE A 344 41.20 -8.87 -32.84
CA PHE A 344 42.04 -7.69 -32.59
C PHE A 344 43.30 -7.68 -33.46
N THR A 345 43.75 -6.47 -33.81
CA THR A 345 45.01 -6.19 -34.51
C THR A 345 45.90 -5.30 -33.67
N SER A 346 47.23 -5.48 -33.74
CA SER A 346 48.18 -4.68 -32.96
C SER A 346 48.28 -3.27 -33.54
N LEU A 347 47.93 -2.25 -32.75
CA LEU A 347 48.04 -0.83 -33.08
C LEU A 347 49.39 -0.25 -32.60
N SER A 348 49.90 -0.79 -31.49
CA SER A 348 51.24 -0.55 -30.98
C SER A 348 51.75 -1.83 -30.36
N GLY A 349 52.90 -2.32 -30.82
CA GLY A 349 53.49 -3.56 -30.33
C GLY A 349 53.95 -3.49 -28.85
N PRO A 350 54.22 -4.64 -28.22
CA PRO A 350 54.61 -4.72 -26.82
C PRO A 350 55.87 -3.89 -26.52
N THR A 351 55.72 -2.83 -25.73
CA THR A 351 56.79 -1.87 -25.43
C THR A 351 56.84 -1.59 -23.92
N PRO A 352 58.02 -1.60 -23.27
CA PRO A 352 58.14 -1.23 -21.87
C PRO A 352 58.03 0.29 -21.69
N TYR A 353 57.09 0.74 -20.85
CA TYR A 353 56.90 2.13 -20.50
C TYR A 353 57.11 2.36 -19.01
N VAL A 354 57.85 3.42 -18.69
CA VAL A 354 58.14 3.83 -17.32
C VAL A 354 57.09 4.84 -16.85
N PHE A 355 56.43 4.52 -15.75
CA PHE A 355 55.54 5.38 -14.99
C PHE A 355 56.32 5.96 -13.81
N ASN A 356 56.49 7.28 -13.81
CA ASN A 356 57.21 8.01 -12.77
C ASN A 356 56.25 8.96 -12.02
N PRO A 357 56.11 8.86 -10.68
CA PRO A 357 55.28 9.78 -9.90
C PRO A 357 55.67 11.25 -10.11
N GLY A 358 56.97 11.54 -10.30
CA GLY A 358 57.48 12.89 -10.57
C GLY A 358 57.04 13.50 -11.90
N SER A 359 56.52 12.70 -12.83
CA SER A 359 55.91 13.14 -14.09
C SER A 359 54.41 12.82 -14.16
N GLY A 360 53.76 12.62 -13.01
CA GLY A 360 52.33 12.39 -12.90
C GLY A 360 51.86 10.97 -13.27
N ASN A 361 52.77 9.98 -13.26
CA ASN A 361 52.46 8.56 -13.49
C ASN A 361 51.61 8.33 -14.75
N SER A 362 51.98 9.00 -15.86
CA SER A 362 51.21 8.99 -17.10
C SER A 362 52.10 8.66 -18.30
N VAL A 363 51.58 7.86 -19.22
CA VAL A 363 52.22 7.48 -20.48
C VAL A 363 51.24 7.72 -21.62
N THR A 364 51.69 8.42 -22.66
CA THR A 364 50.92 8.62 -23.89
C THR A 364 51.52 7.78 -25.01
N ILE A 365 50.70 6.93 -25.62
CA ILE A 365 51.05 6.04 -26.72
C ILE A 365 50.34 6.57 -27.99
N PRO A 366 51.08 7.09 -28.97
CA PRO A 366 50.49 7.46 -30.25
C PRO A 366 50.01 6.21 -30.98
N VAL A 367 48.80 6.24 -31.51
CA VAL A 367 48.23 5.19 -32.35
C VAL A 367 47.52 5.86 -33.54
N SER A 368 47.27 5.14 -34.63
CA SER A 368 46.44 5.66 -35.72
C SER A 368 45.66 4.51 -36.32
N ALA A 369 44.36 4.46 -36.02
CA ALA A 369 43.48 3.40 -36.50
C ALA A 369 42.01 3.81 -36.44
N ARG A 370 41.20 3.16 -37.27
CA ARG A 370 39.74 3.16 -37.15
C ARG A 370 39.30 1.89 -36.45
N VAL A 371 38.75 2.01 -35.26
CA VAL A 371 38.42 0.88 -34.40
C VAL A 371 37.16 1.14 -33.59
N ALA A 372 36.39 0.10 -33.28
CA ALA A 372 35.25 0.13 -32.40
C ALA A 372 35.56 -0.44 -31.01
N ASP A 373 36.62 -1.24 -30.88
CA ASP A 373 37.15 -1.65 -29.58
C ASP A 373 38.65 -1.35 -29.49
N VAL A 374 39.09 -0.93 -28.30
CA VAL A 374 40.51 -0.78 -27.98
C VAL A 374 40.84 -1.65 -26.78
N GLN A 375 41.86 -2.49 -26.91
CA GLN A 375 42.33 -3.35 -25.84
C GLN A 375 43.74 -2.95 -25.40
N LEU A 376 43.88 -2.67 -24.11
CA LEU A 376 45.14 -2.56 -23.40
C LEU A 376 45.57 -3.97 -22.97
N LYS A 377 46.76 -4.39 -23.37
CA LYS A 377 47.34 -5.68 -22.99
C LYS A 377 48.68 -5.47 -22.30
N ILE A 378 48.78 -5.88 -21.05
CA ILE A 378 49.96 -5.72 -20.20
C ILE A 378 50.58 -7.10 -19.98
N THR A 379 51.85 -7.27 -20.30
CA THR A 379 52.55 -8.57 -20.17
C THR A 379 53.55 -8.62 -19.02
N SER A 380 53.88 -7.47 -18.41
CA SER A 380 54.70 -7.41 -17.20
C SER A 380 54.47 -6.08 -16.47
N ASN A 381 54.60 -6.05 -15.15
CA ASN A 381 54.58 -4.84 -14.32
C ASN A 381 55.63 -4.95 -13.20
N THR A 382 56.49 -3.95 -13.02
CA THR A 382 57.42 -3.90 -11.88
C THR A 382 56.74 -3.24 -10.69
N GLY A 383 56.72 -3.91 -9.53
CA GLY A 383 56.17 -3.35 -8.28
C GLY A 383 54.76 -3.83 -7.92
N ALA A 384 54.13 -4.66 -8.74
CA ALA A 384 52.88 -5.36 -8.44
C ALA A 384 52.80 -6.70 -9.18
N PRO A 385 52.02 -7.68 -8.69
CA PRO A 385 51.95 -9.02 -9.30
C PRO A 385 51.11 -9.09 -10.58
N ALA A 386 50.40 -8.02 -10.97
CA ALA A 386 49.54 -7.94 -12.15
C ALA A 386 49.62 -6.57 -12.85
N GLY A 387 49.07 -6.46 -14.06
CA GLY A 387 48.91 -5.19 -14.76
C GLY A 387 47.93 -4.25 -14.04
N GLN A 388 48.23 -2.96 -14.05
CA GLN A 388 47.42 -1.93 -13.37
C GLN A 388 47.17 -0.73 -14.28
N ALA A 389 45.99 -0.13 -14.16
CA ALA A 389 45.64 1.14 -14.80
C ALA A 389 44.68 1.91 -13.89
N ALA A 390 45.09 3.10 -13.47
CA ALA A 390 44.18 4.08 -12.88
C ALA A 390 43.32 4.74 -13.96
N GLU A 391 43.89 4.98 -15.14
CA GLU A 391 43.14 5.48 -16.29
C GLU A 391 43.63 4.80 -17.58
N PHE A 392 42.70 4.41 -18.44
CA PHE A 392 42.88 3.93 -19.80
C PHE A 392 42.04 4.80 -20.75
N GLN A 393 42.67 5.88 -21.22
CA GLN A 393 42.03 6.91 -22.01
C GLN A 393 42.30 6.68 -23.50
N VAL A 394 41.26 6.77 -24.33
CA VAL A 394 41.34 6.57 -25.78
C VAL A 394 40.92 7.86 -26.46
N PHE A 395 41.84 8.54 -27.14
CA PHE A 395 41.54 9.83 -27.78
C PHE A 395 41.32 9.67 -29.29
N GLY A 396 40.20 10.21 -29.78
CA GLY A 396 39.83 10.14 -31.18
C GLY A 396 38.58 10.95 -31.52
N THR A 397 38.05 10.71 -32.71
CA THR A 397 36.75 11.23 -33.16
C THR A 397 35.87 10.08 -33.67
N PRO A 398 34.58 10.02 -33.33
CA PRO A 398 33.66 9.03 -33.90
C PRO A 398 33.71 9.04 -35.44
N ALA A 399 33.74 7.86 -36.05
CA ALA A 399 33.67 7.73 -37.50
C ALA A 399 32.19 7.79 -37.96
N PRO A 400 31.92 8.01 -39.27
CA PRO A 400 30.55 8.04 -39.76
C PRO A 400 29.80 6.72 -39.50
N ASN A 401 28.69 6.80 -38.78
CA ASN A 401 27.78 5.67 -38.51
C ASN A 401 26.32 6.19 -38.40
N PRO A 402 25.30 5.33 -38.54
CA PRO A 402 23.91 5.68 -38.25
C PRO A 402 23.70 6.03 -36.78
N ASP A 403 22.61 6.75 -36.49
CA ASP A 403 22.13 7.04 -35.14
C ASP A 403 20.62 7.23 -35.24
N LEU A 404 19.86 6.20 -34.91
CA LEU A 404 18.42 6.14 -34.96
C LEU A 404 17.85 6.72 -33.66
N THR A 405 16.69 7.35 -33.77
CA THR A 405 15.96 7.83 -32.61
C THR A 405 14.49 7.97 -32.96
N VAL A 406 13.62 7.83 -31.97
CA VAL A 406 12.19 8.11 -32.13
C VAL A 406 11.95 9.58 -31.76
N THR A 407 11.46 10.38 -32.71
CA THR A 407 11.25 11.82 -32.53
C THR A 407 9.78 12.22 -32.38
N GLY A 408 8.85 11.26 -32.51
CA GLY A 408 7.42 11.53 -32.37
C GLY A 408 6.62 10.25 -32.21
N LEU A 409 5.52 10.34 -31.46
CA LEU A 409 4.65 9.23 -31.13
C LEU A 409 3.20 9.71 -31.05
N SER A 410 2.26 8.97 -31.64
CA SER A 410 0.83 9.31 -31.62
C SER A 410 -0.08 8.09 -31.73
N SER A 411 -1.36 8.28 -31.43
CA SER A 411 -2.41 7.27 -31.60
C SER A 411 -3.55 7.81 -32.47
N SER A 412 -4.20 6.93 -33.22
CA SER A 412 -5.41 7.21 -33.99
C SER A 412 -6.45 6.10 -33.75
N PRO A 413 -7.71 6.43 -33.40
CA PRO A 413 -8.21 7.77 -33.08
C PRO A 413 -7.51 8.42 -31.87
N ALA A 414 -7.59 9.74 -31.74
CA ALA A 414 -7.01 10.47 -30.60
C ALA A 414 -7.81 10.28 -29.29
N ASN A 415 -9.11 10.01 -29.41
CA ASN A 415 -10.03 9.74 -28.30
C ASN A 415 -10.81 8.44 -28.58
N PRO A 416 -10.14 7.28 -28.60
CA PRO A 416 -10.80 6.02 -28.93
C PRO A 416 -11.84 5.65 -27.86
N VAL A 417 -12.91 4.96 -28.27
CA VAL A 417 -13.77 4.18 -27.37
C VAL A 417 -13.41 2.69 -27.42
N GLU A 418 -13.94 1.88 -26.51
CA GLU A 418 -13.62 0.45 -26.39
C GLU A 418 -13.81 -0.39 -27.68
N THR A 419 -14.61 0.09 -28.62
CA THR A 419 -14.85 -0.57 -29.92
C THR A 419 -13.94 -0.08 -31.05
N ASP A 420 -13.21 1.01 -30.86
CA ASP A 420 -12.34 1.59 -31.89
C ASP A 420 -11.02 0.81 -31.97
N ALA A 421 -10.63 0.38 -33.16
CA ALA A 421 -9.29 -0.14 -33.38
C ALA A 421 -8.25 1.00 -33.27
N VAL A 422 -7.29 0.86 -32.35
CA VAL A 422 -6.23 1.85 -32.14
C VAL A 422 -5.05 1.54 -33.06
N THR A 423 -4.59 2.56 -33.79
CA THR A 423 -3.33 2.52 -34.56
C THR A 423 -2.32 3.46 -33.93
N LEU A 424 -1.15 2.94 -33.56
CA LEU A 424 -0.03 3.72 -33.04
C LEU A 424 0.92 4.08 -34.17
N SER A 425 1.50 5.27 -34.11
CA SER A 425 2.44 5.78 -35.11
C SER A 425 3.71 6.32 -34.43
N ALA A 426 4.89 5.92 -34.90
CA ALA A 426 6.17 6.42 -34.42
C ALA A 426 6.95 7.04 -35.59
N THR A 427 7.53 8.23 -35.37
CA THR A 427 8.47 8.85 -36.31
C THR A 427 9.89 8.51 -35.89
N VAL A 428 10.59 7.78 -36.74
CA VAL A 428 11.99 7.39 -36.57
C VAL A 428 12.87 8.28 -37.43
N LYS A 429 13.95 8.81 -36.85
CA LYS A 429 14.95 9.62 -37.54
C LYS A 429 16.31 8.94 -37.45
N ASN A 430 17.04 8.89 -38.56
CA ASN A 430 18.47 8.66 -38.54
C ASN A 430 19.17 10.03 -38.45
N GLN A 431 19.62 10.42 -37.27
CA GLN A 431 20.40 11.65 -37.04
C GLN A 431 21.90 11.45 -37.21
N GLY A 432 22.35 10.21 -37.46
CA GLY A 432 23.73 9.87 -37.70
C GLY A 432 24.23 10.34 -39.07
N SER A 433 25.53 10.19 -39.27
CA SER A 433 26.23 10.67 -40.48
C SER A 433 26.38 9.60 -41.58
N ALA A 434 25.90 8.38 -41.34
CA ALA A 434 25.85 7.30 -42.33
C ALA A 434 24.43 6.71 -42.47
N ASN A 435 24.20 5.97 -43.54
CA ASN A 435 22.91 5.34 -43.82
C ASN A 435 22.67 4.14 -42.89
N SER A 436 21.49 4.09 -42.27
CA SER A 436 21.02 2.96 -41.46
C SER A 436 20.49 1.82 -42.33
N GLY A 437 20.71 0.58 -41.88
CA GLY A 437 20.02 -0.60 -42.38
C GLY A 437 18.54 -0.62 -42.00
N ALA A 438 17.80 -1.63 -42.46
CA ALA A 438 16.42 -1.82 -42.02
C ALA A 438 16.38 -2.40 -40.59
N THR A 439 15.42 -1.97 -39.79
CA THR A 439 15.18 -2.43 -38.41
C THR A 439 13.67 -2.39 -38.09
N ASN A 440 13.27 -2.39 -36.81
CA ASN A 440 11.90 -2.27 -36.35
C ASN A 440 11.76 -1.23 -35.23
N VAL A 441 10.52 -0.80 -34.97
CA VAL A 441 10.12 -0.09 -33.76
C VAL A 441 9.11 -0.93 -32.98
N ASN A 442 9.28 -1.04 -31.67
CA ASN A 442 8.33 -1.66 -30.75
C ASN A 442 7.52 -0.57 -30.03
N PHE A 443 6.22 -0.78 -29.87
CA PHE A 443 5.30 0.10 -29.15
C PHE A 443 4.86 -0.53 -27.83
N TYR A 444 4.69 0.29 -26.81
CA TYR A 444 4.39 -0.14 -25.44
C TYR A 444 3.26 0.70 -24.82
N PHE A 445 2.42 0.02 -24.03
CA PHE A 445 1.56 0.64 -23.01
C PHE A 445 2.10 0.30 -21.63
N GLY A 446 2.61 1.29 -20.90
CA GLY A 446 3.44 1.07 -19.72
C GLY A 446 4.67 0.24 -20.07
N THR A 447 4.83 -0.91 -19.43
CA THR A 447 5.89 -1.90 -19.73
C THR A 447 5.45 -3.00 -20.71
N THR A 448 4.16 -3.04 -21.10
CA THR A 448 3.61 -4.10 -21.95
C THR A 448 3.78 -3.76 -23.42
N LYS A 449 4.45 -4.64 -24.17
CA LYS A 449 4.58 -4.51 -25.63
C LYS A 449 3.23 -4.74 -26.31
N VAL A 450 2.75 -3.78 -27.09
CA VAL A 450 1.43 -3.82 -27.75
C VAL A 450 1.49 -3.88 -29.28
N GLY A 451 2.64 -3.57 -29.89
CA GLY A 451 2.80 -3.66 -31.35
C GLY A 451 4.25 -3.53 -31.81
N THR A 452 4.50 -3.87 -33.07
CA THR A 452 5.78 -3.70 -33.76
C THR A 452 5.52 -3.22 -35.17
N ALA A 453 6.36 -2.32 -35.68
CA ALA A 453 6.34 -1.89 -37.07
C ALA A 453 7.76 -1.90 -37.68
N SER A 454 7.88 -2.24 -38.95
CA SER A 454 9.17 -2.28 -39.64
C SER A 454 9.61 -0.90 -40.12
N VAL A 455 10.88 -0.61 -39.94
CA VAL A 455 11.56 0.61 -40.36
C VAL A 455 12.52 0.23 -41.50
N GLY A 456 12.28 0.74 -42.70
CA GLY A 456 13.20 0.54 -43.83
C GLY A 456 14.56 1.20 -43.61
N ALA A 457 15.49 0.96 -44.54
CA ALA A 457 16.78 1.66 -44.52
C ALA A 457 16.59 3.19 -44.58
N LEU A 458 17.34 3.92 -43.75
CA LEU A 458 17.22 5.37 -43.62
C LEU A 458 18.55 6.07 -43.94
N ALA A 459 18.52 6.98 -44.91
CA ALA A 459 19.67 7.83 -45.19
C ALA A 459 20.04 8.73 -44.00
N ALA A 460 21.29 9.17 -43.93
CA ALA A 460 21.75 10.13 -42.93
C ALA A 460 20.86 11.40 -42.93
N GLY A 461 20.35 11.78 -41.76
CA GLY A 461 19.45 12.92 -41.57
C GLY A 461 17.97 12.68 -41.90
N ALA A 462 17.61 11.54 -42.50
CA ALA A 462 16.24 11.25 -42.93
C ALA A 462 15.33 10.77 -41.78
N SER A 463 14.02 10.95 -41.95
CA SER A 463 13.00 10.42 -41.04
C SER A 463 11.92 9.65 -41.79
N THR A 464 11.30 8.69 -41.12
CA THR A 464 10.12 7.96 -41.60
C THR A 464 9.11 7.79 -40.47
N THR A 465 7.82 7.76 -40.80
CA THR A 465 6.76 7.40 -39.84
C THR A 465 6.27 5.99 -40.15
N VAL A 466 6.21 5.16 -39.13
CA VAL A 466 5.75 3.76 -39.23
C VAL A 466 4.60 3.55 -38.26
N THR A 467 3.70 2.62 -38.59
CA THR A 467 2.46 2.42 -37.84
C THR A 467 2.22 0.97 -37.48
N ALA A 468 1.55 0.74 -36.35
CA ALA A 468 1.09 -0.57 -35.90
C ALA A 468 -0.37 -0.48 -35.44
N ASN A 469 -1.26 -1.27 -36.05
CA ASN A 469 -2.63 -1.43 -35.58
C ASN A 469 -2.63 -2.44 -34.42
N ILE A 470 -3.06 -2.00 -33.25
CA ILE A 470 -3.06 -2.78 -32.02
C ILE A 470 -4.47 -3.26 -31.62
N GLY A 471 -5.46 -3.06 -32.49
CA GLY A 471 -6.85 -3.41 -32.25
C GLY A 471 -7.53 -2.55 -31.18
N PRO A 472 -8.79 -2.89 -30.81
CA PRO A 472 -9.50 -2.25 -29.71
C PRO A 472 -8.85 -2.51 -28.35
N ARG A 473 -9.19 -1.66 -27.38
CA ARG A 473 -8.62 -1.67 -26.03
C ARG A 473 -9.72 -1.44 -25.00
N ASP A 474 -9.55 -1.98 -23.81
CA ASP A 474 -10.48 -1.74 -22.71
C ASP A 474 -10.43 -0.27 -22.28
N ALA A 475 -11.51 0.22 -21.68
CA ALA A 475 -11.54 1.58 -21.18
C ALA A 475 -10.45 1.79 -20.13
N GLY A 476 -9.69 2.87 -20.27
CA GLY A 476 -8.54 3.12 -19.40
C GLY A 476 -7.60 4.17 -19.95
N THR A 477 -6.60 4.51 -19.15
CA THR A 477 -5.56 5.48 -19.49
C THR A 477 -4.24 4.74 -19.62
N TYR A 478 -3.63 4.79 -20.80
CA TYR A 478 -2.43 4.04 -21.14
C TYR A 478 -1.25 4.96 -21.41
N ALA A 479 -0.16 4.84 -20.64
CA ALA A 479 1.08 5.54 -20.92
C ALA A 479 1.74 4.96 -22.18
N LEU A 480 2.01 5.78 -23.20
CA LEU A 480 2.48 5.32 -24.51
C LEU A 480 3.98 5.56 -24.68
N SER A 481 4.74 4.53 -25.09
CA SER A 481 6.15 4.66 -25.47
C SER A 481 6.52 3.80 -26.67
N ALA A 482 7.65 4.10 -27.31
CA ALA A 482 8.18 3.35 -28.44
C ALA A 482 9.72 3.28 -28.41
N LYS A 483 10.28 2.21 -28.97
CA LYS A 483 11.73 1.97 -29.05
C LYS A 483 12.11 1.47 -30.44
N VAL A 484 13.00 2.19 -31.13
CA VAL A 484 13.57 1.76 -32.42
C VAL A 484 14.79 0.86 -32.17
N ASP A 485 15.03 -0.11 -33.05
CA ASP A 485 16.19 -1.01 -33.01
C ASP A 485 16.48 -1.62 -31.64
N GLU A 486 15.45 -1.99 -30.87
CA GLU A 486 15.63 -2.53 -29.52
C GLU A 486 16.43 -3.85 -29.47
N ALA A 487 16.60 -4.51 -30.62
CA ALA A 487 17.45 -5.69 -30.76
C ALA A 487 18.93 -5.35 -31.08
N ASN A 488 19.28 -4.07 -31.18
CA ASN A 488 20.59 -3.53 -31.58
C ASN A 488 21.11 -4.20 -32.86
N SER A 489 20.24 -4.27 -33.88
CA SER A 489 20.55 -4.94 -35.15
C SER A 489 21.29 -4.03 -36.13
N VAL A 490 21.26 -2.72 -35.90
CA VAL A 490 22.09 -1.72 -36.57
C VAL A 490 23.13 -1.27 -35.56
N ILE A 491 24.41 -1.23 -35.95
CA ILE A 491 25.45 -0.66 -35.09
C ILE A 491 25.35 0.86 -35.18
N GLU A 492 25.10 1.53 -34.06
CA GLU A 492 24.81 2.97 -34.03
C GLU A 492 25.91 3.79 -33.36
N GLN A 493 25.95 5.11 -33.59
CA GLN A 493 26.84 6.00 -32.83
C GLN A 493 26.40 6.09 -31.36
N ASN A 494 25.10 5.95 -31.10
CA ASN A 494 24.50 5.99 -29.78
C ASN A 494 23.34 5.01 -29.69
N GLU A 495 23.43 4.04 -28.79
CA GLU A 495 22.38 3.03 -28.57
C GLU A 495 21.37 3.48 -27.49
N THR A 496 21.64 4.60 -26.82
CA THR A 496 20.90 4.99 -25.60
C THR A 496 19.70 5.92 -25.87
N ASN A 497 19.59 6.46 -27.09
CA ASN A 497 18.57 7.42 -27.53
C ASN A 497 17.49 6.80 -28.44
N ASN A 498 17.42 5.48 -28.46
CA ASN A 498 16.46 4.71 -29.25
C ASN A 498 15.04 4.68 -28.67
N SER A 499 14.87 5.10 -27.41
CA SER A 499 13.60 5.07 -26.68
C SER A 499 12.93 6.45 -26.61
N PHE A 500 11.62 6.50 -26.79
CA PHE A 500 10.79 7.70 -26.64
C PHE A 500 9.51 7.40 -25.88
N ALA A 501 9.24 8.17 -24.82
CA ALA A 501 7.99 8.10 -24.07
C ALA A 501 7.13 9.35 -24.37
N SER A 502 5.86 9.14 -24.68
CA SER A 502 4.90 10.22 -24.86
C SER A 502 4.61 10.89 -23.51
N SER A 503 4.51 12.22 -23.51
CA SER A 503 4.04 12.99 -22.35
C SER A 503 2.52 12.92 -22.18
N THR A 504 1.80 12.40 -23.18
CA THR A 504 0.35 12.21 -23.16
C THR A 504 0.00 10.73 -23.21
N SER A 505 -0.91 10.32 -22.32
CA SER A 505 -1.48 8.98 -22.31
C SER A 505 -2.58 8.85 -23.37
N VAL A 506 -2.76 7.64 -23.88
CA VAL A 506 -3.93 7.29 -24.70
C VAL A 506 -5.09 6.98 -23.75
N VAL A 507 -6.18 7.73 -23.84
CA VAL A 507 -7.38 7.51 -23.02
C VAL A 507 -8.44 6.84 -23.87
N VAL A 508 -8.77 5.59 -23.54
CA VAL A 508 -9.86 4.84 -24.15
C VAL A 508 -11.10 5.01 -23.28
N ARG A 509 -12.17 5.57 -23.84
CA ARG A 509 -13.41 5.82 -23.10
C ARG A 509 -14.34 4.59 -23.15
N PRO A 510 -15.11 4.32 -22.08
CA PRO A 510 -16.15 3.30 -22.13
C PRO A 510 -17.23 3.70 -23.14
N VAL A 511 -17.72 2.70 -23.87
CA VAL A 511 -18.86 2.84 -24.79
C VAL A 511 -20.16 2.64 -24.01
N ASP A 512 -21.25 3.30 -24.43
CA ASP A 512 -22.54 3.13 -23.78
C ASP A 512 -23.08 1.70 -23.93
N SER A 513 -23.27 1.02 -22.81
CA SER A 513 -23.70 -0.39 -22.73
C SER A 513 -24.33 -0.68 -21.36
N SER A 514 -25.23 -1.66 -21.28
CA SER A 514 -25.48 -2.34 -20.00
C SER A 514 -24.28 -3.25 -19.69
N ASP A 515 -24.08 -3.58 -18.41
CA ASP A 515 -23.01 -4.47 -17.95
C ASP A 515 -23.53 -5.20 -16.72
N LEU A 516 -23.97 -6.45 -16.89
CA LEU A 516 -24.61 -7.21 -15.83
C LEU A 516 -23.59 -8.04 -15.05
N VAL A 517 -23.64 -7.93 -13.72
CA VAL A 517 -22.78 -8.69 -12.81
C VAL A 517 -23.63 -9.44 -11.80
N PRO A 518 -23.47 -10.77 -11.66
CA PRO A 518 -24.15 -11.53 -10.64
C PRO A 518 -23.47 -11.37 -9.28
N THR A 519 -24.27 -11.24 -8.23
CA THR A 519 -23.84 -11.40 -6.83
C THR A 519 -24.56 -12.60 -6.25
N ALA A 520 -23.85 -13.73 -6.15
CA ALA A 520 -24.39 -14.93 -5.54
C ALA A 520 -24.26 -14.89 -4.01
N SER A 521 -25.26 -15.44 -3.33
CA SER A 521 -25.31 -15.55 -1.88
C SER A 521 -25.99 -16.86 -1.50
N TRP A 522 -25.74 -17.33 -0.28
CA TRP A 522 -26.38 -18.51 0.27
C TRP A 522 -26.66 -18.36 1.76
N THR A 523 -27.61 -19.16 2.25
CA THR A 523 -27.91 -19.30 3.67
C THR A 523 -28.06 -20.78 4.03
N PRO A 524 -27.49 -21.25 5.16
CA PRO A 524 -26.61 -20.49 6.07
C PRO A 524 -25.30 -20.09 5.39
N SER A 525 -24.70 -18.97 5.79
CA SER A 525 -23.45 -18.43 5.20
C SER A 525 -22.27 -19.40 5.34
N ASN A 526 -22.26 -20.17 6.45
CA ASN A 526 -21.28 -21.21 6.73
C ASN A 526 -21.95 -22.56 7.07
N PRO A 527 -22.35 -23.34 6.05
CA PRO A 527 -23.12 -24.57 6.26
C PRO A 527 -22.26 -25.71 6.82
N ALA A 528 -22.82 -26.44 7.77
CA ALA A 528 -22.34 -27.76 8.18
C ALA A 528 -22.93 -28.87 7.28
N SER A 529 -22.29 -30.04 7.26
CA SER A 529 -22.87 -31.22 6.59
C SER A 529 -24.29 -31.50 7.08
N GLY A 530 -25.18 -31.82 6.14
CA GLY A 530 -26.60 -32.05 6.36
C GLY A 530 -27.47 -30.79 6.33
N ASN A 531 -26.88 -29.58 6.37
CA ASN A 531 -27.66 -28.34 6.24
C ASN A 531 -28.28 -28.21 4.84
N VAL A 532 -29.50 -27.68 4.77
CA VAL A 532 -30.11 -27.27 3.50
C VAL A 532 -29.64 -25.85 3.19
N VAL A 533 -28.87 -25.71 2.13
CA VAL A 533 -28.32 -24.44 1.65
C VAL A 533 -29.27 -23.87 0.62
N THR A 534 -29.74 -22.64 0.81
CA THR A 534 -30.55 -21.90 -0.16
C THR A 534 -29.67 -20.92 -0.91
N PHE A 535 -29.70 -20.92 -2.25
CA PHE A 535 -28.92 -20.02 -3.09
C PHE A 535 -29.79 -18.92 -3.69
N SER A 536 -29.27 -17.69 -3.68
CA SER A 536 -29.90 -16.51 -4.26
C SER A 536 -28.90 -15.67 -5.04
N VAL A 537 -29.32 -15.03 -6.13
CA VAL A 537 -28.46 -14.19 -6.98
C VAL A 537 -29.11 -12.83 -7.21
N ALA A 538 -28.44 -11.75 -6.83
CA ALA A 538 -28.79 -10.39 -7.25
C ALA A 538 -28.05 -10.02 -8.54
N LEU A 539 -28.66 -9.21 -9.39
CA LEU A 539 -28.05 -8.71 -10.63
C LEU A 539 -27.77 -7.22 -10.47
N LYS A 540 -26.51 -6.81 -10.62
CA LYS A 540 -26.12 -5.41 -10.70
C LYS A 540 -25.92 -5.03 -12.16
N ASN A 541 -26.52 -3.94 -12.61
CA ASN A 541 -26.11 -3.31 -13.85
C ASN A 541 -25.08 -2.23 -13.54
N GLN A 542 -23.80 -2.51 -13.76
CA GLN A 542 -22.71 -1.55 -13.57
C GLN A 542 -22.41 -0.73 -14.84
N GLY A 543 -23.20 -0.93 -15.91
CA GLY A 543 -23.07 -0.22 -17.17
C GLY A 543 -23.61 1.21 -17.12
N THR A 544 -23.46 1.93 -18.23
CA THR A 544 -23.86 3.35 -18.34
C THR A 544 -25.29 3.53 -18.85
N VAL A 545 -25.91 2.47 -19.39
CA VAL A 545 -27.33 2.47 -19.80
C VAL A 545 -28.10 1.33 -19.13
N ALA A 546 -29.43 1.41 -19.16
CA ALA A 546 -30.28 0.36 -18.61
C ALA A 546 -30.18 -0.95 -19.43
N SER A 547 -30.31 -2.09 -18.74
CA SER A 547 -30.43 -3.39 -19.42
C SER A 547 -31.72 -3.45 -20.24
N ALA A 548 -31.81 -4.39 -21.19
CA ALA A 548 -33.03 -4.57 -21.96
C ALA A 548 -34.19 -4.98 -21.02
N GLY A 549 -35.39 -4.52 -21.35
CA GLY A 549 -36.59 -5.01 -20.68
C GLY A 549 -36.84 -6.47 -21.06
N GLY A 550 -37.08 -7.33 -20.08
CA GLY A 550 -37.37 -8.75 -20.31
C GLY A 550 -36.69 -9.66 -19.29
N ALA A 551 -36.61 -10.95 -19.61
CA ALA A 551 -36.03 -11.95 -18.72
C ALA A 551 -34.50 -12.04 -18.87
N HIS A 552 -33.79 -11.91 -17.76
CA HIS A 552 -32.35 -12.10 -17.59
C HIS A 552 -32.14 -13.46 -16.92
N ALA A 553 -31.78 -14.49 -17.70
CA ALA A 553 -31.64 -15.86 -17.19
C ALA A 553 -30.38 -16.01 -16.32
N ILE A 554 -30.49 -16.81 -15.26
CA ILE A 554 -29.45 -17.04 -14.26
C ILE A 554 -29.24 -18.55 -14.14
N THR A 555 -28.00 -19.00 -14.28
CA THR A 555 -27.59 -20.38 -14.01
C THR A 555 -26.54 -20.40 -12.91
N LEU A 556 -26.78 -21.14 -11.83
CA LEU A 556 -25.82 -21.37 -10.75
C LEU A 556 -25.49 -22.86 -10.68
N THR A 557 -24.20 -23.19 -10.64
CA THR A 557 -23.70 -24.56 -10.48
C THR A 557 -22.84 -24.67 -9.23
N VAL A 558 -23.10 -25.69 -8.42
CA VAL A 558 -22.22 -26.13 -7.32
C VAL A 558 -21.38 -27.29 -7.85
N THR A 559 -20.07 -27.11 -7.88
CA THR A 559 -19.10 -28.09 -8.41
C THR A 559 -18.21 -28.55 -7.28
N ASN A 560 -18.06 -29.85 -7.06
CA ASN A 560 -17.17 -30.38 -6.04
C ASN A 560 -15.70 -30.32 -6.50
N ASP A 561 -14.77 -30.64 -5.60
CA ASP A 561 -13.32 -30.58 -5.86
C ASP A 561 -12.83 -31.53 -6.97
N SER A 562 -13.61 -32.57 -7.32
CA SER A 562 -13.32 -33.44 -8.48
C SER A 562 -13.72 -32.84 -9.83
N GLY A 563 -14.26 -31.61 -9.84
CA GLY A 563 -14.81 -30.97 -11.03
C GLY A 563 -16.22 -31.46 -11.39
N THR A 564 -16.85 -32.30 -10.56
CA THR A 564 -18.20 -32.81 -10.80
C THR A 564 -19.24 -31.78 -10.35
N VAL A 565 -20.13 -31.39 -11.24
CA VAL A 565 -21.29 -30.54 -10.90
C VAL A 565 -22.26 -31.37 -10.04
N VAL A 566 -22.33 -31.07 -8.75
CA VAL A 566 -23.22 -31.75 -7.79
C VAL A 566 -24.62 -31.12 -7.76
N ARG A 567 -24.75 -29.88 -8.25
CA ARG A 567 -26.05 -29.21 -8.39
C ARG A 567 -26.01 -28.15 -9.49
N THR A 568 -27.10 -28.06 -10.26
CA THR A 568 -27.42 -26.94 -11.14
C THR A 568 -28.75 -26.35 -10.71
N LEU A 569 -28.83 -25.03 -10.59
CA LEU A 569 -30.02 -24.26 -10.26
C LEU A 569 -30.21 -23.17 -11.31
N THR A 570 -31.44 -22.96 -11.77
CA THR A 570 -31.74 -21.97 -12.81
C THR A 570 -32.96 -21.15 -12.42
N SER A 571 -32.91 -19.84 -12.67
CA SER A 571 -34.03 -18.92 -12.50
C SER A 571 -33.85 -17.72 -13.44
N SER A 572 -34.68 -16.68 -13.33
CA SER A 572 -34.52 -15.44 -14.11
C SER A 572 -35.06 -14.24 -13.36
N TYR A 573 -34.41 -13.09 -13.50
CA TYR A 573 -35.00 -11.79 -13.17
C TYR A 573 -35.77 -11.27 -14.40
N SER A 574 -36.92 -10.60 -14.23
CA SER A 574 -37.68 -10.01 -15.35
C SER A 574 -37.88 -8.51 -15.14
N GLY A 575 -37.47 -7.70 -16.13
CA GLY A 575 -37.54 -6.25 -16.10
C GLY A 575 -36.29 -5.59 -16.69
N ALA A 576 -36.30 -4.27 -16.80
CA ALA A 576 -35.10 -3.49 -17.13
C ALA A 576 -34.40 -3.08 -15.82
N ILE A 577 -33.07 -3.19 -15.79
CA ILE A 577 -32.22 -2.81 -14.64
C ILE A 577 -31.54 -1.50 -15.01
N ALA A 578 -31.87 -0.41 -14.32
CA ALA A 578 -31.27 0.90 -14.59
C ALA A 578 -29.75 0.88 -14.39
N ALA A 579 -29.03 1.77 -15.07
CA ALA A 579 -27.60 1.96 -14.87
C ALA A 579 -27.28 2.23 -13.38
N GLY A 580 -26.34 1.49 -12.82
CA GLY A 580 -25.96 1.53 -11.40
C GLY A 580 -26.92 0.80 -10.44
N ALA A 581 -28.07 0.31 -10.90
CA ALA A 581 -29.04 -0.36 -10.04
C ALA A 581 -28.67 -1.83 -9.79
N THR A 582 -29.13 -2.36 -8.64
CA THR A 582 -29.02 -3.78 -8.28
C THR A 582 -30.42 -4.32 -7.99
N THR A 583 -30.75 -5.49 -8.51
CA THR A 583 -32.04 -6.15 -8.27
C THR A 583 -32.12 -6.71 -6.85
N SER A 584 -33.33 -6.97 -6.36
CA SER A 584 -33.49 -7.91 -5.24
C SER A 584 -32.93 -9.29 -5.62
N PRO A 585 -32.37 -10.07 -4.67
CA PRO A 585 -31.87 -11.40 -4.96
C PRO A 585 -32.99 -12.33 -5.46
N VAL A 586 -32.77 -12.98 -6.60
CA VAL A 586 -33.63 -14.05 -7.14
C VAL A 586 -33.29 -15.34 -6.40
N ASN A 587 -34.28 -16.04 -5.85
CA ASN A 587 -34.10 -17.37 -5.26
C ASN A 587 -33.94 -18.41 -6.38
N LEU A 588 -32.87 -19.19 -6.34
CA LEU A 588 -32.57 -20.24 -7.33
C LEU A 588 -32.92 -21.65 -6.85
N GLY A 589 -33.15 -21.84 -5.55
CA GLY A 589 -33.48 -23.12 -4.92
C GLY A 589 -32.43 -23.57 -3.90
N THR A 590 -32.50 -24.86 -3.54
CA THR A 590 -31.72 -25.41 -2.43
C THR A 590 -30.83 -26.60 -2.82
N TRP A 591 -29.83 -26.87 -1.99
CA TRP A 591 -28.95 -28.04 -2.04
C TRP A 591 -28.60 -28.50 -0.62
N THR A 592 -28.58 -29.80 -0.37
CA THR A 592 -28.16 -30.34 0.94
C THR A 592 -26.65 -30.47 0.98
N ALA A 593 -26.03 -29.77 1.92
CA ALA A 593 -24.59 -29.70 2.05
C ALA A 593 -24.00 -31.02 2.55
N ALA A 594 -22.83 -31.39 2.02
CA ALA A 594 -21.96 -32.41 2.59
C ALA A 594 -20.59 -31.79 2.79
N ASN A 595 -19.88 -32.18 3.86
CA ASN A 595 -18.54 -31.65 4.14
C ASN A 595 -17.65 -31.73 2.91
N GLY A 596 -16.92 -30.66 2.62
CA GLY A 596 -16.01 -30.62 1.49
C GLY A 596 -15.88 -29.24 0.86
N LYS A 597 -15.07 -29.22 -0.19
CA LYS A 597 -14.80 -28.05 -1.02
C LYS A 597 -15.66 -28.08 -2.28
N TYR A 598 -16.24 -26.93 -2.58
CA TYR A 598 -17.06 -26.69 -3.75
C TYR A 598 -16.68 -25.35 -4.39
N THR A 599 -17.08 -25.19 -5.65
CA THR A 599 -17.11 -23.91 -6.35
C THR A 599 -18.55 -23.60 -6.72
N VAL A 600 -19.03 -22.43 -6.33
CA VAL A 600 -20.30 -21.87 -6.77
C VAL A 600 -20.01 -20.98 -7.98
N LYS A 601 -20.42 -21.42 -9.17
CA LYS A 601 -20.30 -20.65 -10.40
C LYS A 601 -21.67 -20.16 -10.84
N THR A 602 -21.82 -18.85 -11.01
CA THR A 602 -23.02 -18.19 -11.50
C THR A 602 -22.76 -17.60 -12.87
N VAL A 603 -23.69 -17.80 -13.81
CA VAL A 603 -23.63 -17.29 -15.18
C VAL A 603 -24.97 -16.61 -15.49
N LEU A 604 -24.92 -15.35 -15.89
CA LEU A 604 -26.04 -14.60 -16.46
C LEU A 604 -26.08 -14.80 -17.98
N ALA A 605 -27.28 -14.81 -18.55
CA ALA A 605 -27.43 -14.71 -20.00
C ALA A 605 -27.10 -13.28 -20.47
N ASN A 606 -26.47 -13.17 -21.63
CA ASN A 606 -26.12 -11.88 -22.23
C ASN A 606 -27.36 -11.01 -22.41
N ASP A 607 -27.27 -9.77 -21.94
CA ASP A 607 -28.33 -8.79 -22.16
C ASP A 607 -28.27 -8.23 -23.60
N THR A 608 -29.41 -7.79 -24.13
CA THR A 608 -29.47 -7.31 -25.53
C THR A 608 -28.85 -5.91 -25.69
N ASN A 609 -28.81 -5.11 -24.61
CA ASN A 609 -28.11 -3.83 -24.57
C ASN A 609 -26.64 -3.99 -24.13
N GLU A 610 -26.18 -5.22 -23.92
CA GLU A 610 -24.85 -5.52 -23.40
C GLU A 610 -23.89 -5.91 -24.52
N LEU A 611 -22.85 -5.11 -24.67
CA LEU A 611 -21.84 -5.33 -25.69
C LEU A 611 -20.96 -6.56 -25.36
N PRO A 612 -20.43 -7.27 -26.38
CA PRO A 612 -19.58 -8.45 -26.19
C PRO A 612 -18.42 -8.26 -25.22
N VAL A 613 -17.85 -7.06 -25.15
CA VAL A 613 -16.74 -6.72 -24.24
C VAL A 613 -17.13 -6.75 -22.75
N LYS A 614 -18.42 -6.59 -22.41
CA LYS A 614 -18.93 -6.61 -21.03
C LYS A 614 -19.43 -7.98 -20.58
N GLN A 615 -19.78 -8.85 -21.53
CA GLN A 615 -20.34 -10.18 -21.26
C GLN A 615 -19.42 -11.11 -20.43
N GLY A 616 -18.12 -10.80 -20.34
CA GLY A 616 -17.21 -11.50 -19.42
C GLY A 616 -17.62 -11.34 -17.95
N ASN A 617 -18.25 -10.21 -17.59
CA ASN A 617 -18.69 -9.90 -16.23
C ASN A 617 -19.95 -10.67 -15.81
N ASN A 618 -20.65 -11.31 -16.77
CA ASN A 618 -21.82 -12.15 -16.52
C ASN A 618 -21.50 -13.42 -15.73
N THR A 619 -20.21 -13.72 -15.48
CA THR A 619 -19.78 -14.93 -14.78
C THR A 619 -19.07 -14.60 -13.46
N LEU A 620 -19.57 -15.17 -12.37
CA LEU A 620 -18.92 -15.15 -11.06
C LEU A 620 -18.59 -16.57 -10.63
N SER A 621 -17.39 -16.82 -10.12
CA SER A 621 -17.04 -18.09 -9.47
C SER A 621 -16.52 -17.80 -8.06
N GLN A 622 -17.10 -18.44 -7.06
CA GLN A 622 -16.75 -18.30 -5.66
C GLN A 622 -16.41 -19.65 -5.05
N PRO A 623 -15.34 -19.75 -4.24
CA PRO A 623 -15.13 -20.94 -3.43
C PRO A 623 -16.24 -21.06 -2.39
N PHE A 624 -16.67 -22.28 -2.12
CA PHE A 624 -17.73 -22.59 -1.17
C PHE A 624 -17.35 -23.83 -0.37
N PHE A 625 -17.18 -23.67 0.93
CA PHE A 625 -16.73 -24.72 1.82
C PHE A 625 -17.85 -25.12 2.77
N VAL A 626 -18.02 -26.41 2.97
CA VAL A 626 -18.99 -26.97 3.92
C VAL A 626 -18.21 -27.62 5.06
N GLY A 627 -18.55 -27.26 6.29
CA GLY A 627 -17.98 -27.85 7.50
C GLY A 627 -16.63 -27.28 7.92
N ARG A 628 -16.33 -26.01 7.61
CA ARG A 628 -15.15 -25.27 8.11
C ARG A 628 -15.61 -24.00 8.80
N GLY A 629 -14.91 -23.55 9.83
CA GLY A 629 -15.31 -22.36 10.59
C GLY A 629 -16.34 -22.65 11.68
N ALA A 630 -16.61 -21.65 12.50
CA ALA A 630 -17.68 -21.66 13.49
C ALA A 630 -19.06 -21.51 12.82
N ASN A 631 -20.04 -22.23 13.36
CA ASN A 631 -21.45 -22.06 13.00
C ASN A 631 -22.11 -21.13 14.02
N MET A 632 -22.35 -19.89 13.60
CA MET A 632 -22.86 -18.83 14.44
C MET A 632 -24.33 -18.53 14.11
N PRO A 633 -25.13 -18.06 15.08
CA PRO A 633 -26.58 -17.86 14.91
C PRO A 633 -26.95 -16.65 14.05
N TYR A 634 -25.96 -15.83 13.64
CA TYR A 634 -26.16 -14.66 12.80
C TYR A 634 -25.80 -14.90 11.34
N ASP A 635 -26.49 -14.19 10.44
CA ASP A 635 -26.07 -14.03 9.06
C ASP A 635 -25.23 -12.75 8.92
N THR A 636 -24.07 -12.84 8.26
CA THR A 636 -23.25 -11.69 7.86
C THR A 636 -23.61 -11.20 6.46
N TYR A 637 -23.56 -9.88 6.25
CA TYR A 637 -23.85 -9.19 4.99
C TYR A 637 -22.76 -8.16 4.71
N GLU A 638 -21.87 -8.48 3.78
CA GLU A 638 -20.82 -7.56 3.31
C GLU A 638 -21.44 -6.32 2.65
N ALA A 639 -20.99 -5.12 3.06
CA ALA A 639 -21.59 -3.86 2.64
C ALA A 639 -21.44 -3.62 1.14
N GLU A 640 -20.33 -4.04 0.54
CA GLU A 640 -20.10 -3.94 -0.90
C GLU A 640 -21.05 -4.82 -1.74
N SER A 641 -21.70 -5.80 -1.11
CA SER A 641 -22.77 -6.61 -1.71
C SER A 641 -24.16 -6.00 -1.51
N GLY A 642 -24.28 -4.95 -0.68
CA GLY A 642 -25.52 -4.21 -0.44
C GLY A 642 -25.86 -3.23 -1.57
N VAL A 643 -27.12 -2.77 -1.57
CA VAL A 643 -27.57 -1.71 -2.47
C VAL A 643 -27.09 -0.37 -1.93
N VAL A 644 -26.17 0.27 -2.66
CA VAL A 644 -25.64 1.59 -2.30
C VAL A 644 -26.43 2.71 -2.98
N GLY A 645 -26.59 3.84 -2.31
CA GLY A 645 -27.27 5.00 -2.88
C GLY A 645 -26.96 6.32 -2.17
N GLY A 646 -27.53 7.42 -2.68
CA GLY A 646 -27.38 8.76 -2.08
C GLY A 646 -25.97 9.32 -2.06
N GLY A 647 -25.10 8.83 -2.95
CA GLY A 647 -23.69 9.23 -3.05
C GLY A 647 -22.70 8.24 -2.43
N ALA A 648 -23.19 7.18 -1.76
CA ALA A 648 -22.34 6.15 -1.18
C ALA A 648 -21.44 5.46 -2.22
N GLN A 649 -20.20 5.13 -1.85
CA GLN A 649 -19.22 4.52 -2.75
C GLN A 649 -18.61 3.27 -2.15
N VAL A 650 -18.53 2.20 -2.95
CA VAL A 650 -17.70 1.03 -2.62
C VAL A 650 -16.23 1.40 -2.80
N VAL A 651 -15.41 1.12 -1.80
CA VAL A 651 -13.95 1.26 -1.84
C VAL A 651 -13.28 -0.12 -1.86
N GLY A 652 -12.07 -0.19 -2.41
CA GLY A 652 -11.28 -1.41 -2.49
C GLY A 652 -11.48 -2.23 -3.79
N PRO A 653 -10.76 -3.36 -3.93
CA PRO A 653 -9.99 -4.01 -2.87
C PRO A 653 -8.61 -3.36 -2.67
N SER A 654 -8.06 -3.41 -1.45
CA SER A 654 -6.67 -3.03 -1.15
C SER A 654 -6.07 -3.95 -0.08
N ARG A 655 -4.74 -4.05 -0.01
CA ARG A 655 -4.02 -4.73 1.09
C ARG A 655 -3.23 -3.75 1.96
N ASP A 656 -3.42 -2.44 1.75
CA ASP A 656 -2.69 -1.41 2.46
C ASP A 656 -3.19 -1.23 3.89
N ILE A 657 -2.30 -1.47 4.85
CA ILE A 657 -2.56 -1.28 6.29
C ILE A 657 -2.96 0.18 6.58
N GLY A 658 -3.92 0.38 7.49
CA GLY A 658 -4.37 1.71 7.88
C GLY A 658 -5.30 2.38 6.87
N THR A 659 -5.72 1.66 5.83
CA THR A 659 -6.72 2.15 4.85
C THR A 659 -8.07 1.47 5.07
N LEU A 660 -9.15 2.18 4.70
CA LEU A 660 -10.52 1.66 4.81
C LEU A 660 -10.68 0.33 4.07
N ALA A 661 -10.15 0.22 2.85
CA ALA A 661 -10.22 -1.02 2.10
C ALA A 661 -9.29 -2.11 2.68
N GLY A 662 -8.06 -1.77 3.07
CA GLY A 662 -7.08 -2.77 3.52
C GLY A 662 -7.45 -3.48 4.82
N GLU A 663 -8.20 -2.84 5.71
CA GLU A 663 -8.62 -3.41 7.01
C GLU A 663 -10.07 -3.89 7.08
N ALA A 664 -10.79 -3.83 5.96
CA ALA A 664 -12.17 -4.33 5.86
C ALA A 664 -12.23 -5.81 5.47
N SER A 665 -13.33 -6.48 5.84
CA SER A 665 -13.66 -7.83 5.37
C SER A 665 -13.69 -7.85 3.84
N GLY A 666 -13.19 -8.92 3.24
CA GLY A 666 -13.12 -9.00 1.77
C GLY A 666 -12.25 -7.91 1.11
N ARG A 667 -11.56 -7.11 1.94
CA ARG A 667 -10.76 -5.95 1.58
C ARG A 667 -11.55 -4.80 0.95
N ARG A 668 -12.86 -4.71 1.23
CA ARG A 668 -13.78 -3.73 0.63
C ARG A 668 -14.72 -3.16 1.68
N ALA A 669 -15.19 -1.94 1.47
CA ALA A 669 -16.16 -1.30 2.35
C ALA A 669 -17.04 -0.33 1.56
N VAL A 670 -18.10 0.19 2.18
CA VAL A 670 -18.94 1.25 1.62
C VAL A 670 -18.78 2.54 2.43
N THR A 671 -18.43 3.63 1.76
CA THR A 671 -18.31 4.96 2.37
C THR A 671 -19.61 5.74 2.27
N LEU A 672 -20.01 6.38 3.38
CA LEU A 672 -21.19 7.24 3.47
C LEU A 672 -20.73 8.67 3.84
N ASN A 673 -20.43 9.48 2.83
CA ASN A 673 -19.78 10.79 3.03
C ASN A 673 -20.71 11.99 2.82
N SER A 674 -21.87 11.80 2.18
CA SER A 674 -22.88 12.85 1.99
C SER A 674 -24.16 12.54 2.73
N THR A 675 -24.90 13.57 3.14
CA THR A 675 -26.27 13.40 3.63
C THR A 675 -27.12 12.71 2.57
N GLY A 676 -27.85 11.68 2.98
CA GLY A 676 -28.61 10.78 2.10
C GLY A 676 -27.83 9.56 1.65
N SER A 677 -26.50 9.49 1.83
CA SER A 677 -25.73 8.29 1.50
C SER A 677 -26.18 7.09 2.34
N TYR A 678 -26.38 5.94 1.70
CA TYR A 678 -26.77 4.71 2.38
C TYR A 678 -26.18 3.44 1.76
N VAL A 679 -26.18 2.39 2.58
CA VAL A 679 -26.09 0.99 2.15
C VAL A 679 -27.32 0.25 2.68
N GLU A 680 -27.98 -0.54 1.83
CA GLU A 680 -29.21 -1.26 2.12
C GLU A 680 -29.08 -2.76 1.84
N PHE A 681 -29.59 -3.57 2.76
CA PHE A 681 -29.51 -5.02 2.78
C PHE A 681 -30.92 -5.62 2.80
N THR A 682 -31.11 -6.77 2.16
CA THR A 682 -32.34 -7.57 2.28
C THR A 682 -32.11 -8.70 3.26
N THR A 683 -32.93 -8.81 4.31
CA THR A 683 -32.77 -9.82 5.36
C THR A 683 -33.02 -11.24 4.82
N LYS A 684 -32.09 -12.18 5.07
CA LYS A 684 -32.20 -13.61 4.72
C LYS A 684 -33.12 -14.37 5.69
N ALA A 685 -33.15 -13.93 6.95
CA ALA A 685 -33.96 -14.50 8.03
C ALA A 685 -34.63 -13.38 8.85
N SER A 686 -35.58 -13.74 9.71
CA SER A 686 -36.10 -12.80 10.71
C SER A 686 -34.98 -12.39 11.66
N THR A 687 -34.97 -11.12 12.07
CA THR A 687 -33.96 -10.57 12.99
C THR A 687 -34.60 -9.55 13.93
N ASN A 688 -34.05 -9.40 15.12
CA ASN A 688 -34.37 -8.32 16.05
C ASN A 688 -33.11 -7.62 16.58
N THR A 689 -31.97 -7.87 15.94
CA THR A 689 -30.66 -7.34 16.29
C THR A 689 -29.96 -6.78 15.06
N LEU A 690 -28.97 -5.92 15.30
CA LEU A 690 -28.01 -5.52 14.29
C LEU A 690 -26.66 -5.31 14.97
N VAL A 691 -25.61 -5.92 14.41
CA VAL A 691 -24.22 -5.50 14.61
C VAL A 691 -23.74 -4.87 13.30
N THR A 692 -22.97 -3.80 13.36
CA THR A 692 -22.26 -3.26 12.20
C THR A 692 -20.79 -3.13 12.54
N ARG A 693 -19.91 -3.60 11.65
CA ARG A 693 -18.49 -3.25 11.68
C ARG A 693 -18.30 -2.00 10.85
N PHE A 694 -17.69 -0.99 11.45
CA PHE A 694 -17.63 0.36 10.89
C PHE A 694 -16.30 1.03 11.19
N SER A 695 -15.99 2.06 10.42
CA SER A 695 -14.95 3.03 10.73
C SER A 695 -15.54 4.44 10.69
N ILE A 696 -15.27 5.22 11.74
CA ILE A 696 -15.47 6.67 11.77
C ILE A 696 -14.13 7.33 12.13
N PRO A 697 -13.88 8.59 11.74
CA PRO A 697 -12.67 9.30 12.08
C PRO A 697 -12.32 9.25 13.58
N ASP A 698 -11.03 9.25 13.88
CA ASP A 698 -10.53 9.54 15.22
C ASP A 698 -10.62 11.04 15.53
N SER A 699 -10.51 11.38 16.81
CA SER A 699 -10.26 12.74 17.27
C SER A 699 -8.84 13.17 16.89
N ALA A 700 -8.63 14.47 16.67
CA ALA A 700 -7.31 15.00 16.30
C ALA A 700 -6.20 14.71 17.34
N GLY A 701 -6.58 14.47 18.60
CA GLY A 701 -5.65 14.12 19.69
C GLY A 701 -5.66 12.63 20.08
N GLY A 702 -6.41 11.79 19.38
CA GLY A 702 -6.70 10.41 19.78
C GLY A 702 -7.87 10.31 20.74
N GLY A 703 -8.18 9.08 21.18
CA GLY A 703 -9.25 8.81 22.14
C GLY A 703 -10.67 8.76 21.53
N GLY A 704 -10.78 8.86 20.21
CA GLY A 704 -12.02 8.64 19.47
C GLY A 704 -13.02 9.80 19.52
N ILE A 705 -14.07 9.65 18.71
CA ILE A 705 -15.29 10.46 18.73
C ILE A 705 -16.49 9.55 18.89
N ASN A 706 -17.60 10.11 19.36
CA ASN A 706 -18.89 9.43 19.35
C ASN A 706 -19.76 9.99 18.21
N SER A 707 -20.51 9.10 17.57
CA SER A 707 -21.49 9.47 16.55
C SER A 707 -22.70 8.54 16.60
N THR A 708 -23.67 8.81 15.74
CA THR A 708 -24.77 7.89 15.46
C THR A 708 -24.88 7.67 13.96
N LEU A 709 -25.49 6.56 13.57
CA LEU A 709 -25.91 6.30 12.19
C LEU A 709 -27.35 5.80 12.20
N ASN A 710 -28.16 6.19 11.22
CA ASN A 710 -29.60 5.91 11.27
C ASN A 710 -29.92 4.57 10.62
N ILE A 711 -30.74 3.77 11.30
CA ILE A 711 -31.25 2.49 10.81
C ILE A 711 -32.68 2.70 10.29
N TYR A 712 -32.89 2.30 9.05
CA TYR A 712 -34.19 2.27 8.40
C TYR A 712 -34.61 0.83 8.15
N VAL A 713 -35.90 0.53 8.33
CA VAL A 713 -36.52 -0.74 7.96
C VAL A 713 -37.62 -0.47 6.94
N ASN A 714 -37.53 -1.13 5.77
CA ASN A 714 -38.49 -0.93 4.67
C ASN A 714 -38.68 0.56 4.33
N GLY A 715 -37.57 1.31 4.27
CA GLY A 715 -37.55 2.75 3.98
C GLY A 715 -38.07 3.66 5.10
N THR A 716 -38.51 3.12 6.24
CA THR A 716 -38.98 3.90 7.40
C THR A 716 -37.90 3.96 8.47
N PHE A 717 -37.63 5.16 9.00
CA PHE A 717 -36.68 5.32 10.10
C PHE A 717 -37.15 4.52 11.31
N LEU A 718 -36.29 3.64 11.82
CA LEU A 718 -36.58 2.86 13.02
C LEU A 718 -35.93 3.48 14.25
N LYS A 719 -34.60 3.61 14.24
CA LYS A 719 -33.81 4.16 15.35
C LYS A 719 -32.35 4.40 14.92
N PRO A 720 -31.57 5.21 15.66
CA PRO A 720 -30.13 5.28 15.44
C PRO A 720 -29.40 4.11 16.11
N ILE A 721 -28.21 3.79 15.60
CA ILE A 721 -27.17 3.03 16.29
C ILE A 721 -26.06 3.98 16.76
N ASN A 722 -25.54 3.75 17.97
CA ASN A 722 -24.45 4.53 18.53
C ASN A 722 -23.12 3.94 18.07
N LEU A 723 -22.23 4.81 17.61
CA LEU A 723 -20.90 4.46 17.09
C LEU A 723 -19.84 5.22 17.90
N THR A 724 -18.70 4.59 18.15
CA THR A 724 -17.55 5.23 18.78
C THR A 724 -16.26 4.79 18.10
N SER A 725 -15.30 5.70 17.92
CA SER A 725 -13.94 5.35 17.50
C SER A 725 -12.97 5.21 18.68
N LYS A 726 -13.49 5.19 19.93
CA LYS A 726 -12.66 5.13 21.15
C LYS A 726 -11.73 3.91 21.19
N TYR A 727 -12.19 2.77 20.68
CA TYR A 727 -11.47 1.49 20.76
C TYR A 727 -10.71 1.15 19.47
N ALA A 728 -11.09 1.77 18.36
CA ALA A 728 -10.33 1.77 17.11
C ALA A 728 -9.16 2.78 17.15
N TRP A 729 -8.42 2.84 16.05
CA TRP A 729 -7.32 3.77 15.79
C TRP A 729 -6.13 3.59 16.72
N LEU A 730 -5.30 2.61 16.39
CA LEU A 730 -3.94 2.52 16.87
C LEU A 730 -2.96 3.12 15.85
N TYR A 731 -1.78 3.53 16.32
CA TYR A 731 -0.81 4.26 15.52
C TYR A 731 0.61 3.73 15.73
N GLY A 732 1.44 3.81 14.69
CA GLY A 732 2.85 3.43 14.78
C GLY A 732 3.13 2.05 14.23
N ASN A 733 4.23 1.45 14.65
CA ASN A 733 4.70 0.17 14.13
C ASN A 733 3.91 -1.01 14.73
N GLU A 734 3.69 -2.05 13.93
CA GLU A 734 3.00 -3.30 14.24
C GLU A 734 3.50 -4.00 15.52
N THR A 735 4.77 -3.81 15.89
CA THR A 735 5.37 -4.44 17.08
C THR A 735 4.82 -3.90 18.40
N GLY A 736 4.34 -2.66 18.41
CA GLY A 736 3.88 -1.98 19.62
C GLY A 736 3.12 -0.69 19.31
N PRO A 737 1.98 -0.79 18.60
CA PRO A 737 1.24 0.40 18.23
C PRO A 737 0.61 1.07 19.47
N GLN A 738 0.41 2.38 19.38
CA GLN A 738 -0.03 3.24 20.47
C GLN A 738 -1.36 3.90 20.16
N ASN A 739 -2.14 4.22 21.19
CA ASN A 739 -3.38 4.98 21.06
C ASN A 739 -3.12 6.50 21.09
N SER A 740 -2.24 6.98 20.21
CA SER A 740 -1.94 8.41 20.06
C SER A 740 -1.60 8.72 18.60
N PRO A 741 -2.26 9.70 17.95
CA PRO A 741 -2.03 10.04 16.55
C PRO A 741 -0.66 10.71 16.35
N ALA A 742 0.39 9.91 16.25
CA ALA A 742 1.77 10.38 16.05
C ALA A 742 2.47 9.69 14.86
N ALA A 743 1.83 8.68 14.26
CA ALA A 743 2.39 7.85 13.20
C ALA A 743 1.28 7.27 12.30
N GLY A 744 1.61 6.32 11.41
CA GLY A 744 0.63 5.69 10.51
C GLY A 744 -0.48 4.94 11.27
N PRO A 745 -1.75 5.06 10.85
CA PRO A 745 -2.88 4.43 11.52
C PRO A 745 -2.95 2.92 11.23
N ARG A 746 -3.64 2.20 12.10
CA ARG A 746 -4.01 0.79 11.98
C ARG A 746 -5.13 0.45 12.96
N HIS A 747 -5.75 -0.72 12.82
CA HIS A 747 -6.90 -1.12 13.64
C HIS A 747 -7.99 -0.03 13.61
N ILE A 748 -8.39 0.40 12.40
CA ILE A 748 -9.23 1.60 12.21
C ILE A 748 -10.75 1.31 12.21
N TYR A 749 -11.12 0.05 12.40
CA TYR A 749 -12.50 -0.42 12.46
C TYR A 749 -12.85 -0.89 13.87
N ASP A 750 -14.11 -0.72 14.25
CA ASP A 750 -14.72 -1.21 15.48
C ASP A 750 -16.10 -1.79 15.17
N GLU A 751 -16.74 -2.43 16.15
CA GLU A 751 -18.11 -2.93 16.05
C GLU A 751 -19.09 -2.18 16.95
N ALA A 752 -20.33 -2.04 16.48
CA ALA A 752 -21.43 -1.50 17.26
C ALA A 752 -22.65 -2.41 17.16
N ASN A 753 -23.36 -2.59 18.28
CA ASN A 753 -24.50 -3.48 18.39
C ASN A 753 -25.77 -2.79 18.92
N VAL A 754 -26.94 -3.25 18.48
CA VAL A 754 -28.24 -2.72 18.92
C VAL A 754 -29.37 -3.75 18.84
N LEU A 755 -30.20 -3.81 19.88
CA LEU A 755 -31.52 -4.43 19.81
C LEU A 755 -32.47 -3.48 19.05
N LEU A 756 -33.10 -3.98 17.99
CA LEU A 756 -34.01 -3.21 17.14
C LEU A 756 -35.32 -2.85 17.86
N GLY A 757 -35.67 -3.57 18.93
CA GLY A 757 -36.90 -3.38 19.70
C GLY A 757 -38.16 -3.93 19.03
N THR A 758 -38.01 -4.47 17.81
CA THR A 758 -39.04 -5.16 17.05
C THR A 758 -38.41 -6.30 16.26
N THR A 759 -39.22 -7.29 15.86
CA THR A 759 -38.78 -8.33 14.91
C THR A 759 -39.00 -7.83 13.49
N VAL A 760 -37.91 -7.75 12.73
CA VAL A 760 -37.88 -7.50 11.30
C VAL A 760 -37.98 -8.84 10.57
N PRO A 761 -39.06 -9.12 9.82
CA PRO A 761 -39.21 -10.39 9.10
C PRO A 761 -38.16 -10.59 8.01
N ALA A 762 -37.89 -11.85 7.66
CA ALA A 762 -37.13 -12.21 6.46
C ALA A 762 -37.69 -11.52 5.20
N GLY A 763 -36.82 -11.09 4.29
CA GLY A 763 -37.16 -10.37 3.07
C GLY A 763 -37.41 -8.86 3.24
N SER A 764 -37.33 -8.33 4.46
CA SER A 764 -37.39 -6.88 4.69
C SER A 764 -36.08 -6.21 4.27
N THR A 765 -36.11 -4.90 4.01
CA THR A 765 -34.87 -4.13 3.86
C THR A 765 -34.44 -3.51 5.18
N ILE A 766 -33.13 -3.56 5.46
CA ILE A 766 -32.46 -2.82 6.51
C ILE A 766 -31.43 -1.91 5.85
N ARG A 767 -31.48 -0.62 6.15
CA ARG A 767 -30.58 0.38 5.58
C ARG A 767 -29.87 1.16 6.66
N LEU A 768 -28.55 1.27 6.52
CA LEU A 768 -27.71 2.20 7.27
C LEU A 768 -27.53 3.47 6.45
N GLN A 769 -28.00 4.60 6.97
CA GLN A 769 -28.05 5.87 6.23
C GLN A 769 -27.48 7.03 7.05
N LYS A 770 -26.66 7.86 6.40
CA LYS A 770 -26.18 9.13 6.92
C LYS A 770 -27.21 10.23 6.62
N ASP A 771 -27.90 10.70 7.63
CA ASP A 771 -28.81 11.84 7.54
C ASP A 771 -28.14 13.16 7.96
N ALA A 772 -28.90 14.26 7.93
CA ALA A 772 -28.39 15.59 8.26
C ALA A 772 -27.85 15.70 9.70
N ALA A 773 -28.40 14.92 10.64
CA ALA A 773 -27.94 14.89 12.03
C ALA A 773 -26.64 14.08 12.22
N ASN A 774 -26.28 13.22 11.26
CA ASN A 774 -25.09 12.39 11.29
C ASN A 774 -23.94 13.21 10.70
N THR A 775 -23.10 13.82 11.54
CA THR A 775 -22.15 14.87 11.12
C THR A 775 -20.76 14.37 10.72
N THR A 776 -20.43 13.10 10.91
CA THR A 776 -19.12 12.53 10.55
C THR A 776 -19.17 11.70 9.27
N ASN A 777 -18.02 11.21 8.81
CA ASN A 777 -17.94 10.25 7.70
C ASN A 777 -17.96 8.83 8.25
N TYR A 778 -18.52 7.91 7.46
CA TYR A 778 -18.64 6.51 7.84
C TYR A 778 -18.06 5.63 6.74
N ALA A 779 -17.38 4.56 7.13
CA ALA A 779 -17.20 3.39 6.29
C ALA A 779 -17.92 2.22 6.95
N ILE A 780 -18.76 1.52 6.20
CA ILE A 780 -19.45 0.32 6.64
C ILE A 780 -18.77 -0.86 5.98
N ASP A 781 -18.31 -1.81 6.78
CA ASP A 781 -17.70 -3.06 6.33
C ASP A 781 -18.78 -4.11 6.09
N PHE A 782 -19.51 -4.49 7.15
CA PHE A 782 -20.65 -5.40 7.05
C PHE A 782 -21.66 -5.16 8.18
N ILE A 783 -22.78 -5.89 8.10
CA ILE A 783 -23.70 -6.10 9.22
C ILE A 783 -23.87 -7.58 9.56
N ASP A 784 -24.06 -7.89 10.85
CA ASP A 784 -24.56 -9.19 11.33
C ASP A 784 -26.01 -9.04 11.82
N LEU A 785 -26.87 -9.98 11.45
CA LEU A 785 -28.28 -10.02 11.84
C LEU A 785 -28.65 -11.36 12.47
N GLU A 786 -29.31 -11.32 13.63
CA GLU A 786 -29.69 -12.49 14.43
C GLU A 786 -31.08 -12.30 15.05
N GLN A 787 -31.85 -13.39 15.19
CA GLN A 787 -33.06 -13.40 16.01
C GLN A 787 -32.73 -13.94 17.41
N VAL A 788 -32.94 -13.13 18.43
CA VAL A 788 -32.62 -13.51 19.83
C VAL A 788 -33.79 -13.34 20.78
N SER A 789 -33.76 -14.09 21.89
CA SER A 789 -34.73 -14.02 22.99
C SER A 789 -34.02 -14.26 24.34
N PRO A 790 -34.45 -13.61 25.44
CA PRO A 790 -33.80 -13.80 26.73
C PRO A 790 -34.04 -15.21 27.27
N ILE A 791 -33.00 -15.79 27.86
CA ILE A 791 -33.02 -17.09 28.53
C ILE A 791 -33.51 -16.87 29.97
N ALA A 792 -34.46 -17.68 30.44
CA ALA A 792 -35.00 -17.58 31.79
C ALA A 792 -34.08 -18.24 32.84
N ASN A 793 -34.31 -17.96 34.13
CA ASN A 793 -33.64 -18.65 35.23
C ASN A 793 -33.87 -20.17 35.09
N PRO A 794 -32.81 -20.99 34.98
CA PRO A 794 -32.96 -22.44 34.80
C PRO A 794 -33.72 -23.11 35.95
N ASP A 795 -33.55 -22.59 37.18
CA ASP A 795 -34.21 -23.10 38.38
C ASP A 795 -34.15 -22.05 39.51
N ALA A 796 -35.26 -21.34 39.74
CA ALA A 796 -35.32 -20.27 40.74
C ALA A 796 -35.04 -20.74 42.18
N ALA A 797 -35.17 -22.03 42.49
CA ALA A 797 -34.89 -22.56 43.83
C ALA A 797 -33.40 -22.84 44.08
N HIS A 798 -32.61 -23.06 43.02
CA HIS A 798 -31.22 -23.52 43.13
C HIS A 798 -30.19 -22.52 42.56
N TYR A 799 -30.63 -21.36 42.06
CA TYR A 799 -29.74 -20.29 41.60
C TYR A 799 -29.93 -19.01 42.42
N ALA A 800 -28.85 -18.47 42.97
CA ALA A 800 -28.87 -17.13 43.52
C ALA A 800 -29.09 -16.11 42.41
N VAL A 801 -29.83 -15.04 42.72
CA VAL A 801 -30.01 -13.88 41.84
C VAL A 801 -29.41 -12.65 42.54
N PRO A 802 -28.54 -11.87 41.86
CA PRO A 802 -28.04 -10.60 42.38
C PRO A 802 -29.19 -9.65 42.75
N THR A 803 -29.01 -8.85 43.80
CA THR A 803 -30.00 -7.85 44.25
C THR A 803 -30.01 -6.59 43.39
N GLY A 804 -29.05 -6.47 42.48
CA GLY A 804 -28.85 -5.33 41.61
C GLY A 804 -27.80 -5.63 40.54
N PHE A 805 -27.34 -4.58 39.87
CA PHE A 805 -26.44 -4.66 38.72
C PHE A 805 -25.03 -4.15 39.04
N SER A 806 -24.68 -3.94 40.30
CA SER A 806 -23.32 -3.53 40.68
C SER A 806 -22.38 -4.73 40.79
N HIS A 807 -21.07 -4.46 40.76
CA HIS A 807 -20.04 -5.47 41.03
C HIS A 807 -20.30 -6.19 42.37
N GLN A 808 -20.61 -5.43 43.43
CA GLN A 808 -20.84 -6.03 44.74
C GLN A 808 -22.11 -6.89 44.78
N ASP A 809 -23.17 -6.54 44.06
CA ASP A 809 -24.39 -7.36 43.99
C ASP A 809 -24.10 -8.74 43.39
N VAL A 810 -23.29 -8.79 42.33
CA VAL A 810 -22.89 -10.04 41.67
C VAL A 810 -21.95 -10.85 42.56
N GLN A 811 -20.94 -10.22 43.18
CA GLN A 811 -20.04 -10.91 44.10
C GLN A 811 -20.80 -11.47 45.32
N ASN A 812 -21.76 -10.73 45.86
CA ASN A 812 -22.63 -11.21 46.95
C ASN A 812 -23.47 -12.41 46.53
N ALA A 813 -23.95 -12.47 45.29
CA ALA A 813 -24.67 -13.63 44.77
C ALA A 813 -23.75 -14.85 44.61
N LEU A 814 -22.52 -14.66 44.12
CA LEU A 814 -21.50 -15.72 44.04
C LEU A 814 -21.15 -16.25 45.43
N ASP A 815 -21.01 -15.35 46.42
CA ASP A 815 -20.72 -15.71 47.81
C ASP A 815 -21.87 -16.51 48.44
N ARG A 816 -23.11 -16.10 48.19
CA ARG A 816 -24.29 -16.83 48.64
C ARG A 816 -24.38 -18.21 48.00
N ALA A 817 -24.17 -18.29 46.69
CA ALA A 817 -24.17 -19.55 45.96
C ALA A 817 -23.08 -20.50 46.48
N ARG A 818 -21.87 -19.99 46.80
CA ARG A 818 -20.81 -20.76 47.44
C ARG A 818 -21.23 -21.31 48.80
N GLN A 819 -21.80 -20.47 49.66
CA GLN A 819 -22.07 -20.78 51.08
C GLN A 819 -23.29 -21.69 51.30
N ASP A 820 -24.31 -21.60 50.44
CA ASP A 820 -25.52 -22.42 50.54
C ASP A 820 -25.36 -23.72 49.76
N ALA A 821 -25.48 -24.86 50.44
CA ALA A 821 -25.39 -26.18 49.81
C ALA A 821 -26.54 -26.46 48.83
N ASN A 822 -27.69 -25.79 48.98
CA ASN A 822 -28.83 -25.92 48.06
C ASN A 822 -28.65 -25.12 46.77
N LEU A 823 -27.69 -24.21 46.70
CA LEU A 823 -27.45 -23.41 45.50
C LEU A 823 -26.37 -24.06 44.63
N VAL A 824 -26.68 -24.24 43.35
CA VAL A 824 -25.75 -24.78 42.34
C VAL A 824 -25.02 -23.68 41.58
N GLY A 825 -25.46 -22.42 41.71
CA GLY A 825 -24.91 -21.33 40.94
C GLY A 825 -25.60 -19.98 41.11
N VAL A 826 -25.32 -19.08 40.16
CA VAL A 826 -25.87 -17.74 40.06
C VAL A 826 -26.56 -17.58 38.70
N TYR A 827 -27.80 -17.12 38.72
CA TYR A 827 -28.49 -16.66 37.52
C TYR A 827 -28.41 -15.12 37.46
N LEU A 828 -27.98 -14.61 36.32
CA LEU A 828 -27.83 -13.20 36.01
C LEU A 828 -28.97 -12.79 35.05
N PRO A 829 -30.00 -12.08 35.53
CA PRO A 829 -31.08 -11.59 34.68
C PRO A 829 -30.62 -10.67 33.54
N THR A 830 -31.56 -10.30 32.66
CA THR A 830 -31.36 -9.23 31.68
C THR A 830 -30.99 -7.92 32.39
N GLY A 831 -29.89 -7.30 31.97
CA GLY A 831 -29.45 -6.00 32.44
C GLY A 831 -27.99 -5.69 32.14
N ASP A 832 -27.63 -4.44 32.43
CA ASP A 832 -26.29 -3.89 32.25
C ASP A 832 -25.57 -3.83 33.60
N TYR A 833 -24.62 -4.73 33.78
CA TYR A 833 -23.87 -4.95 35.00
C TYR A 833 -22.59 -4.12 35.02
N GLN A 834 -22.44 -3.26 36.01
CA GLN A 834 -21.25 -2.44 36.20
C GLN A 834 -20.18 -3.24 36.94
N THR A 835 -18.97 -3.27 36.40
CA THR A 835 -17.84 -4.01 36.98
C THR A 835 -16.74 -3.03 37.40
N THR A 836 -16.07 -3.31 38.52
CA THR A 836 -14.98 -2.46 39.03
C THR A 836 -13.68 -3.24 39.26
N GLY A 837 -13.67 -4.53 38.91
CA GLY A 837 -12.57 -5.46 39.09
C GLY A 837 -12.98 -6.90 38.78
N LYS A 838 -12.11 -7.85 39.13
CA LYS A 838 -12.34 -9.29 38.99
C LYS A 838 -13.33 -9.85 40.01
N PHE A 839 -14.25 -10.69 39.55
CA PHE A 839 -15.07 -11.54 40.40
C PHE A 839 -14.28 -12.77 40.85
N ASN A 840 -14.39 -13.14 42.12
CA ASN A 840 -13.71 -14.31 42.67
C ASN A 840 -14.66 -15.52 42.71
N VAL A 841 -14.25 -16.62 42.08
CA VAL A 841 -14.97 -17.90 42.02
C VAL A 841 -14.14 -18.99 42.70
N TYR A 842 -14.60 -19.46 43.86
CA TYR A 842 -13.83 -20.37 44.71
C TYR A 842 -14.75 -21.19 45.65
N GLY A 843 -14.17 -22.18 46.32
CA GLY A 843 -14.78 -22.97 47.38
C GLY A 843 -15.61 -24.17 46.92
N LYS A 844 -16.32 -24.06 45.79
CA LYS A 844 -16.98 -25.17 45.11
C LYS A 844 -17.22 -24.84 43.63
N ALA A 845 -17.54 -25.86 42.82
CA ALA A 845 -18.00 -25.66 41.46
C ALA A 845 -19.31 -24.85 41.43
N LEU A 846 -19.39 -23.83 40.58
CA LEU A 846 -20.57 -22.98 40.42
C LEU A 846 -21.00 -22.88 38.94
N LYS A 847 -22.30 -22.79 38.71
CA LYS A 847 -22.89 -22.47 37.40
C LYS A 847 -23.26 -20.98 37.34
N ILE A 848 -22.55 -20.19 36.55
CA ILE A 848 -22.83 -18.77 36.32
C ILE A 848 -23.56 -18.65 34.98
N VAL A 849 -24.87 -18.37 35.03
CA VAL A 849 -25.76 -18.41 33.86
C VAL A 849 -26.41 -17.05 33.66
N GLY A 850 -26.22 -16.42 32.51
CA GLY A 850 -26.93 -15.20 32.11
C GLY A 850 -28.15 -15.47 31.23
N ALA A 851 -28.89 -14.41 30.94
CA ALA A 851 -30.07 -14.40 30.08
C ALA A 851 -29.75 -14.42 28.57
N GLY A 852 -28.49 -14.63 28.19
CA GLY A 852 -27.98 -14.58 26.83
C GLY A 852 -27.07 -13.36 26.58
N PRO A 853 -26.08 -13.43 25.67
CA PRO A 853 -25.10 -12.35 25.44
C PRO A 853 -25.69 -10.98 25.10
N TRP A 854 -26.83 -10.96 24.40
CA TRP A 854 -27.55 -9.72 24.10
C TRP A 854 -28.26 -9.08 25.29
N TYR A 855 -28.43 -9.82 26.39
CA TYR A 855 -29.32 -9.45 27.50
C TYR A 855 -28.59 -9.27 28.83
N THR A 856 -27.64 -10.12 29.17
CA THR A 856 -26.79 -9.98 30.35
C THR A 856 -25.44 -9.43 29.92
N ARG A 857 -25.20 -8.14 30.18
CA ARG A 857 -24.04 -7.42 29.63
C ARG A 857 -23.22 -6.80 30.76
N PHE A 858 -21.97 -7.23 30.91
CA PHE A 858 -21.02 -6.60 31.82
C PHE A 858 -20.28 -5.46 31.12
N TYR A 859 -20.09 -4.35 31.83
CA TYR A 859 -19.33 -3.19 31.36
C TYR A 859 -18.22 -2.85 32.36
N ALA A 860 -17.02 -2.61 31.84
CA ALA A 860 -15.98 -1.92 32.57
C ALA A 860 -16.37 -0.43 32.82
N PRO A 861 -15.76 0.26 33.80
CA PRO A 861 -16.10 1.65 34.09
C PRO A 861 -15.84 2.58 32.89
N THR A 862 -16.86 3.31 32.44
CA THR A 862 -16.78 4.18 31.26
C THR A 862 -15.93 5.45 31.46
N THR A 863 -15.64 5.80 32.71
CA THR A 863 -14.81 6.95 33.11
C THR A 863 -13.33 6.61 33.26
N GLN A 864 -12.95 5.36 32.98
CA GLN A 864 -11.58 4.85 33.04
C GLN A 864 -11.25 4.16 31.71
N ASP A 865 -9.95 3.94 31.51
CA ASP A 865 -9.43 3.10 30.43
C ASP A 865 -8.59 1.98 31.03
N ASN A 866 -8.57 0.83 30.35
CA ASN A 866 -7.71 -0.32 30.63
C ASN A 866 -7.90 -0.93 32.04
N THR A 867 -9.14 -1.02 32.52
CA THR A 867 -9.48 -1.60 33.83
C THR A 867 -9.51 -3.12 33.75
N ASP A 868 -8.76 -3.80 34.63
CA ASP A 868 -8.75 -5.26 34.69
C ASP A 868 -10.02 -5.82 35.36
N VAL A 869 -10.92 -6.35 34.54
CA VAL A 869 -12.24 -6.87 34.92
C VAL A 869 -12.44 -8.28 34.37
N GLY A 870 -13.37 -9.05 34.93
CA GLY A 870 -13.62 -10.44 34.52
C GLY A 870 -13.79 -11.39 35.71
N PHE A 871 -13.33 -12.63 35.56
CA PHE A 871 -13.49 -13.72 36.53
C PHE A 871 -12.17 -14.44 36.82
N ASP A 872 -11.79 -14.47 38.09
CA ASP A 872 -10.69 -15.29 38.58
C ASP A 872 -11.27 -16.51 39.32
N ALA A 873 -10.82 -17.70 38.91
CA ALA A 873 -11.24 -18.96 39.49
C ALA A 873 -10.08 -19.65 40.21
N GLN A 874 -10.35 -20.22 41.38
CA GLN A 874 -9.40 -21.07 42.11
C GLN A 874 -9.65 -22.54 41.84
N SER A 875 -8.66 -23.40 42.09
CA SER A 875 -8.79 -24.85 41.92
C SER A 875 -9.89 -25.48 42.78
N SER A 876 -10.26 -24.84 43.90
CA SER A 876 -11.42 -25.22 44.71
C SER A 876 -12.77 -25.09 43.99
N ALA A 877 -12.81 -24.41 42.84
CA ALA A 877 -13.97 -24.25 41.98
C ALA A 877 -13.85 -25.01 40.64
N ASN A 878 -12.94 -25.97 40.52
CA ASN A 878 -12.88 -26.89 39.37
C ASN A 878 -14.26 -27.47 39.06
N GLY A 879 -14.63 -27.53 37.77
CA GLY A 879 -15.98 -27.92 37.34
C GLY A 879 -16.97 -26.77 37.15
N SER A 880 -16.57 -25.51 37.35
CA SER A 880 -17.47 -24.36 37.17
C SER A 880 -17.77 -24.07 35.70
N SER A 881 -18.95 -23.51 35.43
CA SER A 881 -19.39 -23.12 34.09
C SER A 881 -19.81 -21.66 34.02
N PHE A 882 -19.46 -20.98 32.95
CA PHE A 882 -19.78 -19.58 32.66
C PHE A 882 -20.51 -19.50 31.33
N SER A 883 -21.75 -19.03 31.31
CA SER A 883 -22.54 -19.06 30.07
C SER A 883 -23.57 -17.97 29.92
N GLY A 884 -23.82 -17.55 28.68
CA GLY A 884 -24.98 -16.74 28.31
C GLY A 884 -24.88 -15.28 28.73
N PHE A 885 -23.72 -14.65 28.60
CA PHE A 885 -23.54 -13.23 28.89
C PHE A 885 -22.46 -12.60 28.00
N ALA A 886 -22.43 -11.27 27.94
CA ALA A 886 -21.40 -10.50 27.26
C ALA A 886 -20.54 -9.72 28.25
N TYR A 887 -19.30 -9.43 27.87
CA TYR A 887 -18.33 -8.64 28.63
C TYR A 887 -17.69 -7.60 27.71
N PHE A 888 -18.02 -6.33 27.95
CA PHE A 888 -17.47 -5.19 27.23
C PHE A 888 -16.45 -4.49 28.12
N GLY A 889 -15.17 -4.60 27.75
CA GLY A 889 -14.07 -3.93 28.44
C GLY A 889 -13.98 -2.44 28.09
N ASN A 890 -12.94 -1.79 28.61
CA ASN A 890 -12.60 -0.40 28.30
C ASN A 890 -11.11 -0.27 27.93
N TYR A 891 -10.49 -1.36 27.45
CA TYR A 891 -9.12 -1.27 26.95
C TYR A 891 -9.11 -0.45 25.67
N VAL A 892 -8.09 0.40 25.53
CA VAL A 892 -7.87 1.23 24.33
C VAL A 892 -6.47 1.02 23.77
N THR A 893 -5.69 0.14 24.40
CA THR A 893 -4.36 -0.28 23.97
C THR A 893 -4.03 -1.62 24.61
N ARG A 894 -3.04 -2.32 24.06
CA ARG A 894 -2.53 -3.56 24.63
C ARG A 894 -1.76 -3.28 25.93
N ILE A 895 -2.03 -4.09 26.95
CA ILE A 895 -1.23 -4.17 28.18
C ILE A 895 -0.91 -5.63 28.45
N ASP A 896 0.37 -5.98 28.51
CA ASP A 896 0.82 -7.33 28.84
C ASP A 896 0.74 -7.57 30.35
N GLY A 897 0.13 -8.68 30.78
CA GLY A 897 -0.21 -8.95 32.18
C GLY A 897 -1.73 -8.97 32.44
N PRO A 898 -2.37 -7.85 32.83
CA PRO A 898 -3.82 -7.77 33.10
C PRO A 898 -4.68 -7.86 31.81
N GLY A 899 -6.02 -7.81 31.98
CA GLY A 899 -6.97 -7.53 30.91
C GLY A 899 -7.58 -8.74 30.21
N LYS A 900 -7.43 -9.94 30.76
CA LYS A 900 -8.03 -11.17 30.22
C LYS A 900 -9.32 -11.46 30.94
N VAL A 901 -10.48 -11.56 30.30
CA VAL A 901 -11.76 -11.82 31.02
C VAL A 901 -11.64 -13.03 31.93
N PHE A 902 -11.08 -14.13 31.42
CA PHE A 902 -10.76 -15.34 32.17
C PHE A 902 -9.25 -15.54 32.22
N ASN A 903 -8.65 -15.24 33.38
CA ASN A 903 -7.22 -15.45 33.64
C ASN A 903 -7.07 -16.60 34.64
N TRP A 904 -6.88 -17.82 34.16
CA TRP A 904 -6.95 -19.01 35.01
C TRP A 904 -5.63 -19.76 35.07
N SER A 905 -5.31 -20.25 36.25
CA SER A 905 -4.12 -21.08 36.45
C SER A 905 -4.40 -22.25 37.39
N ASN A 906 -3.89 -23.43 37.05
CA ASN A 906 -4.02 -24.65 37.86
C ASN A 906 -5.49 -25.03 38.17
N VAL A 907 -6.38 -24.85 37.19
CA VAL A 907 -7.79 -25.24 37.28
C VAL A 907 -8.12 -26.32 36.26
N ALA A 908 -9.18 -27.08 36.51
CA ALA A 908 -9.60 -28.16 35.64
C ALA A 908 -11.12 -28.27 35.49
N ASN A 909 -11.55 -28.90 34.39
CA ASN A 909 -12.95 -29.20 34.07
C ASN A 909 -13.85 -27.96 33.98
N MET A 910 -13.29 -26.81 33.58
CA MET A 910 -14.03 -25.56 33.48
C MET A 910 -14.77 -25.46 32.15
N THR A 911 -15.90 -24.75 32.11
CA THR A 911 -16.65 -24.51 30.86
C THR A 911 -16.94 -23.03 30.65
N ILE A 912 -16.64 -22.52 29.45
CA ILE A 912 -17.11 -21.23 28.93
C ILE A 912 -18.01 -21.54 27.72
N ASP A 913 -19.26 -21.12 27.75
CA ASP A 913 -20.25 -21.44 26.70
C ASP A 913 -21.12 -20.25 26.34
N ASN A 914 -21.17 -19.87 25.06
CA ASN A 914 -22.02 -18.78 24.58
C ASN A 914 -21.76 -17.46 25.33
N VAL A 915 -20.49 -17.04 25.36
CA VAL A 915 -20.04 -15.75 25.90
C VAL A 915 -19.59 -14.85 24.75
N TRP A 916 -19.83 -13.55 24.89
CA TRP A 916 -19.35 -12.53 23.95
C TRP A 916 -18.38 -11.58 24.67
N VAL A 917 -17.16 -11.41 24.17
CA VAL A 917 -16.16 -10.50 24.74
C VAL A 917 -15.69 -9.47 23.71
N GLU A 918 -15.60 -8.20 24.14
CA GLU A 918 -15.09 -7.05 23.37
C GLU A 918 -14.22 -6.12 24.20
N HIS A 919 -13.28 -5.41 23.55
CA HIS A 919 -12.46 -4.34 24.13
C HIS A 919 -11.70 -4.73 25.41
N THR A 920 -11.14 -5.93 25.38
CA THR A 920 -10.25 -6.49 26.42
C THR A 920 -8.91 -6.87 25.82
N VAL A 921 -7.92 -7.23 26.65
CA VAL A 921 -6.64 -7.74 26.13
C VAL A 921 -6.86 -9.13 25.53
N CYS A 922 -7.49 -10.04 26.26
CA CYS A 922 -7.91 -11.35 25.75
C CYS A 922 -9.27 -11.77 26.32
N MET A 923 -9.95 -12.73 25.68
CA MET A 923 -11.02 -13.45 26.36
C MET A 923 -10.43 -14.40 27.41
N TYR A 924 -9.47 -15.25 27.01
CA TYR A 924 -8.96 -16.32 27.86
C TYR A 924 -7.45 -16.45 27.77
N TRP A 925 -6.80 -16.53 28.93
CA TRP A 925 -5.42 -16.98 29.06
C TRP A 925 -5.35 -18.05 30.14
N GLY A 926 -5.00 -19.27 29.75
CA GLY A 926 -4.85 -20.43 30.63
C GLY A 926 -3.40 -20.78 30.85
N ALA A 927 -3.01 -21.01 32.10
CA ALA A 927 -1.70 -21.55 32.46
C ALA A 927 -1.87 -22.83 33.29
N ASN A 928 -1.45 -23.98 32.75
CA ASN A 928 -1.65 -25.29 33.39
C ASN A 928 -3.14 -25.54 33.69
N THR A 929 -3.96 -25.46 32.65
CA THR A 929 -5.42 -25.64 32.71
C THR A 929 -5.86 -26.87 31.95
N ASP A 930 -6.63 -27.73 32.60
CA ASP A 930 -6.90 -29.08 32.09
C ASP A 930 -8.39 -29.34 31.85
N ASN A 931 -8.70 -30.01 30.74
CA ASN A 931 -10.08 -30.38 30.37
C ASN A 931 -11.04 -29.18 30.37
N VAL A 932 -10.55 -27.98 30.02
CA VAL A 932 -11.36 -26.78 29.84
C VAL A 932 -12.09 -26.87 28.50
N THR A 933 -13.39 -26.57 28.50
CA THR A 933 -14.20 -26.45 27.29
C THR A 933 -14.56 -24.99 27.05
N ILE A 934 -14.23 -24.45 25.88
CA ILE A 934 -14.61 -23.10 25.44
C ILE A 934 -15.40 -23.24 24.14
N LYS A 935 -16.68 -22.86 24.13
CA LYS A 935 -17.53 -23.05 22.96
C LYS A 935 -18.59 -21.98 22.71
N ASN A 936 -19.08 -21.94 21.47
CA ASN A 936 -20.20 -21.11 21.01
C ASN A 936 -20.02 -19.60 21.25
N SER A 937 -18.77 -19.14 21.40
CA SER A 937 -18.46 -17.80 21.90
C SER A 937 -18.03 -16.84 20.78
N ARG A 938 -18.18 -15.54 21.04
CA ARG A 938 -17.79 -14.41 20.17
C ARG A 938 -16.64 -13.67 20.83
N ILE A 939 -15.53 -13.51 20.14
CA ILE A 939 -14.33 -12.83 20.65
C ILE A 939 -13.98 -11.74 19.66
N ARG A 940 -14.22 -10.48 20.01
CA ARG A 940 -14.16 -9.38 19.05
C ARG A 940 -13.32 -8.23 19.58
N ASP A 941 -12.64 -7.52 18.69
CA ASP A 941 -11.96 -6.25 18.97
C ASP A 941 -11.09 -6.30 20.25
N THR A 942 -10.29 -7.36 20.38
CA THR A 942 -9.34 -7.55 21.49
C THR A 942 -7.98 -6.92 21.17
N PHE A 943 -7.22 -6.54 22.20
CA PHE A 943 -5.92 -5.89 22.04
C PHE A 943 -4.72 -6.86 21.99
N ALA A 944 -4.95 -8.14 22.27
CA ALA A 944 -4.02 -9.23 22.05
C ALA A 944 -4.82 -10.47 21.61
N ASP A 945 -4.40 -11.66 22.06
CA ASP A 945 -4.96 -12.95 21.71
C ASP A 945 -6.46 -13.06 22.01
N GLY A 946 -7.18 -13.91 21.28
CA GLY A 946 -8.54 -14.28 21.67
C GLY A 946 -8.52 -15.31 22.81
N VAL A 947 -7.96 -16.49 22.51
CA VAL A 947 -7.76 -17.61 23.44
C VAL A 947 -6.30 -18.04 23.36
N ASN A 948 -5.60 -18.09 24.49
CA ASN A 948 -4.27 -18.69 24.59
C ASN A 948 -4.24 -19.72 25.74
N MET A 949 -3.63 -20.88 25.47
CA MET A 949 -3.36 -21.93 26.44
C MET A 949 -1.86 -22.15 26.53
N THR A 950 -1.36 -22.22 27.76
CA THR A 950 0.06 -22.25 28.06
C THR A 950 0.37 -23.23 29.19
N ASN A 951 1.64 -23.59 29.34
CA ASN A 951 2.17 -24.15 30.58
C ASN A 951 1.58 -25.51 30.97
N GLY A 952 1.50 -26.41 30.01
CA GLY A 952 1.06 -27.79 30.22
C GLY A 952 -0.45 -27.99 30.18
N SER A 953 -1.21 -26.98 29.73
CA SER A 953 -2.65 -27.09 29.50
C SER A 953 -2.96 -28.31 28.61
N THR A 954 -3.72 -29.29 29.14
CA THR A 954 -3.98 -30.56 28.44
C THR A 954 -5.46 -30.94 28.37
N GLY A 955 -5.82 -31.67 27.30
CA GLY A 955 -7.17 -32.23 27.15
C GLY A 955 -8.26 -31.19 26.93
N ASN A 956 -7.89 -29.96 26.56
CA ASN A 956 -8.83 -28.87 26.39
C ASN A 956 -9.57 -28.96 25.05
N LEU A 957 -10.79 -28.41 25.02
CA LEU A 957 -11.63 -28.33 23.84
C LEU A 957 -12.03 -26.88 23.56
N VAL A 958 -11.52 -26.31 22.47
CA VAL A 958 -11.93 -25.01 21.94
C VAL A 958 -12.76 -25.27 20.69
N SER A 959 -14.09 -25.15 20.77
CA SER A 959 -14.99 -25.60 19.71
C SER A 959 -16.07 -24.59 19.33
N ASN A 960 -16.30 -24.35 18.05
CA ASN A 960 -17.40 -23.49 17.56
C ASN A 960 -17.32 -22.04 18.09
N ASN A 961 -16.15 -21.41 17.99
CA ASN A 961 -15.95 -20.02 18.39
C ASN A 961 -15.57 -19.14 17.20
N GLU A 962 -16.13 -17.94 17.14
CA GLU A 962 -15.70 -16.88 16.22
C GLU A 962 -14.79 -15.91 16.97
N ALA A 963 -13.60 -15.68 16.42
CA ALA A 963 -12.74 -14.57 16.74
C ALA A 963 -12.66 -13.59 15.56
N ARG A 964 -12.77 -12.29 15.85
CA ARG A 964 -12.76 -11.22 14.85
C ARG A 964 -12.00 -10.00 15.34
N THR A 965 -11.16 -9.39 14.51
CA THR A 965 -10.40 -8.18 14.89
C THR A 965 -9.54 -8.36 16.16
N THR A 966 -8.88 -9.52 16.32
CA THR A 966 -7.97 -9.73 17.46
C THR A 966 -6.62 -9.02 17.27
N GLY A 967 -6.04 -8.57 18.38
CA GLY A 967 -4.79 -7.81 18.43
C GLY A 967 -3.51 -8.61 18.62
N ASP A 968 -3.65 -9.92 18.62
CA ASP A 968 -2.60 -10.90 18.43
C ASP A 968 -3.28 -12.20 17.96
N ASP A 969 -2.63 -13.35 18.13
CA ASP A 969 -3.09 -14.65 17.69
C ASP A 969 -4.55 -14.93 18.13
N SER A 970 -5.48 -15.11 17.18
CA SER A 970 -6.90 -15.27 17.55
C SER A 970 -7.12 -16.52 18.40
N PHE A 971 -6.46 -17.62 18.04
CA PHE A 971 -6.40 -18.86 18.81
C PHE A 971 -4.96 -19.37 18.88
N ALA A 972 -4.43 -19.45 20.09
CA ALA A 972 -3.06 -19.84 20.35
C ALA A 972 -2.95 -21.04 21.30
N LEU A 973 -1.88 -21.81 21.11
CA LEU A 973 -1.39 -22.84 22.00
C LEU A 973 0.13 -22.66 22.13
N PHE A 974 0.63 -22.44 23.34
CA PHE A 974 2.04 -22.17 23.59
C PHE A 974 2.62 -23.04 24.70
N SER A 975 3.44 -24.03 24.30
CA SER A 975 4.04 -25.04 25.15
C SER A 975 5.24 -24.52 25.97
N ALA A 976 5.10 -23.33 26.56
CA ALA A 976 5.97 -22.82 27.61
C ALA A 976 5.89 -23.71 28.87
N ILE A 977 6.92 -23.62 29.72
CA ILE A 977 7.04 -24.38 30.98
C ILE A 977 7.55 -23.50 32.13
N ASP A 978 7.49 -22.18 31.96
CA ASP A 978 8.04 -21.18 32.87
C ASP A 978 7.23 -20.99 34.16
N ALA A 979 5.99 -21.51 34.23
CA ALA A 979 5.16 -21.55 35.43
C ALA A 979 4.75 -22.98 35.87
N GLY A 980 5.66 -23.96 35.73
CA GLY A 980 5.51 -25.29 36.35
C GLY A 980 4.69 -26.31 35.55
N GLY A 981 4.60 -26.14 34.23
CA GLY A 981 3.87 -27.00 33.30
C GLY A 981 4.66 -28.18 32.72
N ALA A 982 3.94 -29.19 32.23
CA ALA A 982 4.46 -30.28 31.40
C ALA A 982 4.29 -29.96 29.90
N ASP A 983 4.43 -30.97 29.02
CA ASP A 983 4.13 -30.82 27.60
C ASP A 983 2.65 -30.49 27.37
N GLU A 984 2.36 -29.61 26.42
CA GLU A 984 0.98 -29.36 25.98
C GLU A 984 0.51 -30.42 24.98
N ILE A 985 -0.47 -31.22 25.42
CA ILE A 985 -0.94 -32.38 24.67
C ILE A 985 -2.45 -32.55 24.67
N ASN A 986 -2.95 -33.29 23.68
CA ASN A 986 -4.35 -33.72 23.57
C ASN A 986 -5.37 -32.57 23.53
N ASN A 987 -4.96 -31.36 23.17
CA ASN A 987 -5.86 -30.22 22.99
C ASN A 987 -6.52 -30.31 21.60
N VAL A 988 -7.81 -29.96 21.53
CA VAL A 988 -8.60 -29.96 20.31
C VAL A 988 -9.17 -28.57 20.07
N TYR A 989 -8.81 -27.98 18.94
CA TYR A 989 -9.31 -26.71 18.43
C TYR A 989 -10.12 -27.03 17.16
N GLU A 990 -11.43 -26.89 17.21
CA GLU A 990 -12.30 -27.32 16.11
C GLU A 990 -13.44 -26.34 15.79
N ASN A 991 -13.84 -26.29 14.51
CA ASN A 991 -14.95 -25.45 14.06
C ASN A 991 -14.72 -23.97 14.44
N LEU A 992 -13.54 -23.43 14.12
CA LEU A 992 -13.14 -22.08 14.53
C LEU A 992 -13.12 -21.12 13.34
N THR A 993 -13.66 -19.93 13.52
CA THR A 993 -13.54 -18.82 12.56
C THR A 993 -12.62 -17.76 13.14
N ALA A 994 -11.56 -17.38 12.43
CA ALA A 994 -10.67 -16.27 12.78
C ALA A 994 -10.61 -15.29 11.60
N ILE A 995 -11.18 -14.11 11.75
CA ILE A 995 -11.26 -13.12 10.67
C ILE A 995 -10.74 -11.77 11.10
N LEU A 996 -10.05 -11.09 10.19
CA LEU A 996 -9.54 -9.74 10.41
C LEU A 996 -8.60 -9.56 11.61
N PRO A 997 -7.77 -10.55 12.04
CA PRO A 997 -6.79 -10.27 13.09
C PRO A 997 -5.86 -9.16 12.60
N TRP A 998 -5.81 -8.06 13.34
CA TRP A 998 -5.06 -6.87 12.94
C TRP A 998 -3.57 -6.98 13.29
N ARG A 999 -3.22 -7.96 14.12
CA ARG A 999 -1.85 -8.35 14.45
C ARG A 999 -1.76 -9.86 14.64
N ALA A 1000 -0.60 -10.44 14.28
CA ALA A 1000 -0.30 -11.87 14.39
C ALA A 1000 -1.30 -12.76 13.62
N ALA A 1001 -1.44 -14.03 13.98
CA ALA A 1001 -2.08 -15.05 13.16
C ALA A 1001 -3.56 -15.30 13.50
N GLY A 1002 -4.27 -15.99 12.60
CA GLY A 1002 -5.57 -16.56 12.94
C GLY A 1002 -5.44 -17.73 13.92
N VAL A 1003 -4.50 -18.64 13.66
CA VAL A 1003 -4.15 -19.75 14.56
C VAL A 1003 -2.64 -19.81 14.71
N ALA A 1004 -2.15 -19.91 15.95
CA ALA A 1004 -0.73 -20.09 16.22
C ALA A 1004 -0.47 -21.26 17.16
N VAL A 1005 0.51 -22.08 16.79
CA VAL A 1005 0.88 -23.28 17.55
C VAL A 1005 2.39 -23.26 17.77
N TYR A 1006 2.75 -23.18 19.04
CA TYR A 1006 4.12 -23.09 19.50
C TYR A 1006 4.46 -24.34 20.33
N GLY A 1007 5.05 -25.35 19.68
CA GLY A 1007 5.44 -26.61 20.33
C GLY A 1007 4.27 -27.54 20.70
N GLY A 1008 4.53 -28.48 21.60
CA GLY A 1008 3.58 -29.51 22.03
C GLY A 1008 3.41 -30.67 21.03
N TYR A 1009 2.58 -31.65 21.35
CA TYR A 1009 2.30 -32.81 20.48
C TYR A 1009 0.92 -33.41 20.75
N ALA A 1010 0.44 -34.30 19.88
CA ALA A 1010 -0.92 -34.87 19.96
C ALA A 1010 -2.06 -33.83 20.00
N ASN A 1011 -1.82 -32.61 19.53
CA ASN A 1011 -2.83 -31.55 19.45
C ASN A 1011 -3.51 -31.58 18.06
N THR A 1012 -4.78 -31.22 18.02
CA THR A 1012 -5.61 -31.28 16.80
C THR A 1012 -6.27 -29.93 16.52
N PHE A 1013 -6.09 -29.43 15.30
CA PHE A 1013 -6.69 -28.20 14.79
C PHE A 1013 -7.51 -28.55 13.55
N LYS A 1014 -8.84 -28.46 13.58
CA LYS A 1014 -9.66 -28.93 12.46
C LYS A 1014 -10.91 -28.12 12.16
N ASN A 1015 -11.37 -28.16 10.91
CA ASN A 1015 -12.57 -27.44 10.46
C ASN A 1015 -12.46 -25.93 10.72
N ILE A 1016 -11.37 -25.29 10.27
CA ILE A 1016 -11.08 -23.88 10.59
C ILE A 1016 -11.27 -23.00 9.35
N TYR A 1017 -11.79 -21.80 9.53
CA TYR A 1017 -11.85 -20.75 8.51
C TYR A 1017 -11.07 -19.53 8.99
N ILE A 1018 -10.03 -19.14 8.25
CA ILE A 1018 -9.21 -17.96 8.53
C ILE A 1018 -9.31 -17.01 7.35
N ALA A 1019 -9.60 -15.74 7.60
CA ALA A 1019 -9.55 -14.75 6.54
C ALA A 1019 -9.03 -13.38 6.95
N ASP A 1020 -8.46 -12.68 5.97
CA ASP A 1020 -8.16 -11.25 6.03
C ASP A 1020 -7.20 -10.83 7.16
N THR A 1021 -6.18 -11.65 7.46
CA THR A 1021 -5.12 -11.28 8.41
C THR A 1021 -4.39 -10.03 7.91
N LEU A 1022 -4.12 -9.07 8.80
CA LEU A 1022 -3.56 -7.78 8.38
C LEU A 1022 -2.04 -7.81 8.20
N THR A 1023 -1.31 -8.43 9.13
CA THR A 1023 0.15 -8.29 9.21
C THR A 1023 0.92 -9.60 9.23
N TYR A 1024 0.26 -10.72 9.49
CA TYR A 1024 0.92 -12.01 9.72
C TYR A 1024 0.26 -13.16 8.96
N SER A 1025 0.68 -14.39 9.24
CA SER A 1025 0.15 -15.57 8.59
C SER A 1025 -1.26 -15.95 9.00
N GLY A 1026 -1.94 -16.74 8.16
CA GLY A 1026 -3.18 -17.39 8.57
C GLY A 1026 -2.93 -18.39 9.71
N ILE A 1027 -1.97 -19.30 9.49
CA ILE A 1027 -1.49 -20.24 10.50
C ILE A 1027 0.01 -20.03 10.75
N THR A 1028 0.39 -19.93 12.02
CA THR A 1028 1.79 -20.01 12.48
C THR A 1028 2.04 -21.38 13.12
N ILE A 1029 3.02 -22.12 12.61
CA ILE A 1029 3.56 -23.33 13.24
C ILE A 1029 5.02 -23.05 13.56
N SER A 1030 5.33 -22.82 14.84
CA SER A 1030 6.63 -22.30 15.24
C SER A 1030 7.23 -23.07 16.42
N SER A 1031 8.55 -23.19 16.42
CA SER A 1031 9.33 -23.74 17.54
C SER A 1031 10.22 -22.68 18.19
N LEU A 1032 9.85 -21.41 18.03
CA LEU A 1032 10.47 -20.28 18.72
C LEU A 1032 9.95 -20.21 20.16
N ASP A 1033 10.87 -20.07 21.10
CA ASP A 1033 10.56 -20.02 22.54
C ASP A 1033 10.30 -18.62 23.10
N PHE A 1034 10.48 -17.59 22.28
CA PHE A 1034 10.30 -16.18 22.65
C PHE A 1034 11.11 -15.77 23.89
N GLY A 1035 12.20 -16.48 24.21
CA GLY A 1035 12.99 -16.25 25.42
C GLY A 1035 12.45 -16.91 26.70
N TYR A 1036 11.37 -17.69 26.61
CA TYR A 1036 10.80 -18.45 27.73
C TYR A 1036 11.28 -19.91 27.71
N PRO A 1037 11.42 -20.56 28.86
CA PRO A 1037 11.48 -22.02 28.94
C PRO A 1037 10.28 -22.64 28.20
N MET A 1038 10.55 -23.48 27.19
CA MET A 1038 9.54 -24.06 26.29
C MET A 1038 10.00 -25.44 25.79
N ASN A 1039 9.03 -26.34 25.59
CA ASN A 1039 9.22 -27.61 24.88
C ASN A 1039 8.87 -27.47 23.38
N GLY A 1040 9.66 -28.09 22.51
CA GLY A 1040 9.41 -28.11 21.08
C GLY A 1040 8.29 -29.07 20.67
N PHE A 1041 8.24 -29.40 19.38
CA PHE A 1041 7.28 -30.38 18.88
C PHE A 1041 7.73 -31.83 19.16
N GLY A 1042 6.79 -32.67 19.58
CA GLY A 1042 6.99 -34.12 19.74
C GLY A 1042 6.81 -34.88 18.43
N ALA A 1043 7.50 -36.02 18.27
CA ALA A 1043 7.44 -36.83 17.04
C ALA A 1043 6.15 -37.68 16.94
N SER A 1044 5.64 -38.18 18.07
CA SER A 1044 4.48 -39.07 18.09
C SER A 1044 3.75 -39.04 19.44
N PRO A 1045 2.41 -38.92 19.46
CA PRO A 1045 1.56 -38.64 18.29
C PRO A 1045 1.81 -37.23 17.71
N PRO A 1046 1.68 -37.04 16.38
CA PRO A 1046 1.95 -35.76 15.76
C PRO A 1046 0.91 -34.69 16.11
N THR A 1047 1.27 -33.42 15.94
CA THR A 1047 0.32 -32.32 15.89
C THR A 1047 -0.34 -32.28 14.52
N THR A 1048 -1.67 -32.18 14.48
CA THR A 1048 -2.47 -32.32 13.26
C THR A 1048 -3.28 -31.06 12.97
N PHE A 1049 -3.27 -30.66 11.69
CA PHE A 1049 -4.10 -29.60 11.12
C PHE A 1049 -4.92 -30.22 10.01
N ASP A 1050 -6.25 -30.12 10.05
CA ASP A 1050 -7.13 -30.81 9.10
C ASP A 1050 -8.34 -29.97 8.67
N ASN A 1051 -8.66 -29.99 7.37
CA ASN A 1051 -9.86 -29.35 6.84
C ASN A 1051 -9.92 -27.83 7.14
N ILE A 1052 -8.97 -27.05 6.60
CA ILE A 1052 -8.81 -25.62 6.90
C ILE A 1052 -8.86 -24.76 5.62
N SER A 1053 -9.62 -23.67 5.66
CA SER A 1053 -9.59 -22.61 4.63
C SER A 1053 -8.82 -21.40 5.13
N ILE A 1054 -7.90 -20.91 4.32
CA ILE A 1054 -7.12 -19.70 4.58
C ILE A 1054 -7.31 -18.77 3.39
N VAL A 1055 -7.97 -17.64 3.59
CA VAL A 1055 -8.40 -16.75 2.51
C VAL A 1055 -7.84 -15.36 2.74
N ARG A 1056 -7.11 -14.80 1.77
CA ARG A 1056 -6.57 -13.43 1.87
C ARG A 1056 -5.73 -13.21 3.13
N ALA A 1057 -5.04 -14.25 3.59
CA ALA A 1057 -4.13 -14.18 4.72
C ALA A 1057 -2.68 -13.93 4.29
N GLY A 1058 -1.82 -13.63 5.25
CA GLY A 1058 -0.49 -13.09 5.01
C GLY A 1058 -0.46 -11.57 5.14
N GLY A 1059 0.72 -11.03 5.41
CA GLY A 1059 0.94 -9.61 5.62
C GLY A 1059 2.43 -9.34 5.80
N HIS A 1060 2.80 -8.16 6.26
CA HIS A 1060 4.18 -7.83 6.55
C HIS A 1060 4.34 -7.39 8.00
N PHE A 1061 5.46 -7.79 8.61
CA PHE A 1061 5.80 -7.52 10.01
C PHE A 1061 7.34 -7.52 10.15
N TRP A 1062 7.87 -6.93 11.21
CA TRP A 1062 9.33 -6.88 11.47
C TRP A 1062 10.11 -6.22 10.31
N GLY A 1063 9.60 -5.07 9.84
CA GLY A 1063 10.22 -4.32 8.76
C GLY A 1063 9.98 -4.94 7.39
N ALA A 1064 11.01 -5.54 6.78
CA ALA A 1064 10.96 -6.01 5.39
C ALA A 1064 10.49 -7.47 5.23
N GLN A 1065 10.04 -8.13 6.29
CA GLN A 1065 9.61 -9.53 6.23
C GLN A 1065 8.14 -9.63 5.79
N THR A 1066 7.87 -10.63 4.94
CA THR A 1066 6.51 -10.98 4.51
C THR A 1066 6.10 -12.31 5.10
N PHE A 1067 4.81 -12.47 5.33
CA PHE A 1067 4.21 -13.64 5.95
C PHE A 1067 3.20 -14.32 5.00
N PRO A 1068 3.16 -15.66 4.97
CA PRO A 1068 2.35 -16.47 4.05
C PRO A 1068 0.94 -16.78 4.59
N GLY A 1069 0.16 -17.58 3.85
CA GLY A 1069 -1.00 -18.28 4.42
C GLY A 1069 -0.64 -19.21 5.59
N ILE A 1070 0.41 -20.05 5.44
CA ILE A 1070 0.96 -20.90 6.51
C ILE A 1070 2.45 -20.68 6.66
N TRP A 1071 2.87 -20.26 7.86
CA TRP A 1071 4.28 -20.09 8.20
C TRP A 1071 4.77 -21.28 9.03
N ILE A 1072 5.76 -21.98 8.49
CA ILE A 1072 6.44 -23.11 9.14
C ILE A 1072 7.82 -22.62 9.55
N PHE A 1073 7.98 -22.32 10.84
CA PHE A 1073 9.17 -21.73 11.40
C PHE A 1073 9.88 -22.65 12.40
N SER A 1074 10.98 -23.26 11.94
CA SER A 1074 11.87 -24.02 12.83
C SER A 1074 12.88 -23.07 13.48
N ALA A 1075 12.99 -23.08 14.80
CA ALA A 1075 13.76 -22.08 15.54
C ALA A 1075 14.51 -22.69 16.72
N SER A 1076 14.32 -22.17 17.94
CA SER A 1076 15.15 -22.51 19.09
C SER A 1076 14.86 -23.89 19.67
N LYS A 1077 13.69 -24.49 19.35
CA LYS A 1077 13.30 -25.84 19.78
C LYS A 1077 13.17 -26.80 18.60
N VAL A 1078 13.10 -28.09 18.93
CA VAL A 1078 12.92 -29.18 17.96
C VAL A 1078 11.63 -28.98 17.16
N PHE A 1079 11.70 -29.23 15.85
CA PHE A 1079 10.57 -29.14 14.92
C PHE A 1079 10.38 -30.47 14.16
N GLN A 1080 9.36 -31.23 14.55
CA GLN A 1080 9.05 -32.55 14.00
C GLN A 1080 7.56 -32.91 14.23
N GLY A 1081 7.07 -34.00 13.63
CA GLY A 1081 5.76 -34.54 13.95
C GLY A 1081 4.58 -33.66 13.53
N ILE A 1082 4.66 -33.01 12.36
CA ILE A 1082 3.60 -32.12 11.85
C ILE A 1082 2.83 -32.78 10.72
N ARG A 1083 1.50 -32.79 10.80
CA ARG A 1083 0.59 -33.25 9.75
C ARG A 1083 -0.38 -32.14 9.36
N VAL A 1084 -0.39 -31.75 8.09
CA VAL A 1084 -1.33 -30.76 7.55
C VAL A 1084 -2.13 -31.41 6.43
N SER A 1085 -3.45 -31.50 6.58
CA SER A 1085 -4.32 -32.23 5.65
C SER A 1085 -5.51 -31.38 5.21
N ASN A 1086 -5.94 -31.55 3.95
CA ASN A 1086 -7.19 -30.96 3.44
C ASN A 1086 -7.25 -29.43 3.63
N VAL A 1087 -6.20 -28.73 3.20
CA VAL A 1087 -6.08 -27.28 3.38
C VAL A 1087 -6.22 -26.55 2.06
N ASP A 1088 -6.99 -25.46 2.04
CA ASP A 1088 -7.11 -24.56 0.89
C ASP A 1088 -6.61 -23.17 1.25
N ILE A 1089 -5.62 -22.70 0.50
CA ILE A 1089 -5.06 -21.35 0.61
C ILE A 1089 -5.48 -20.57 -0.65
N VAL A 1090 -6.26 -19.50 -0.46
CA VAL A 1090 -6.87 -18.74 -1.55
C VAL A 1090 -6.48 -17.27 -1.43
N ASP A 1091 -5.93 -16.73 -2.52
CA ASP A 1091 -5.54 -15.32 -2.65
C ASP A 1091 -4.65 -14.81 -1.50
N PRO A 1092 -3.58 -15.53 -1.09
CA PRO A 1092 -2.72 -15.07 0.00
C PRO A 1092 -2.03 -13.75 -0.39
N THR A 1093 -1.84 -12.85 0.58
CA THR A 1093 -1.27 -11.50 0.36
C THR A 1093 0.09 -11.55 -0.34
N TYR A 1094 0.95 -12.51 0.04
CA TYR A 1094 2.28 -12.65 -0.54
C TYR A 1094 2.62 -14.07 -1.00
N SER A 1095 2.43 -15.07 -0.14
CA SER A 1095 2.76 -16.47 -0.47
C SER A 1095 1.85 -17.47 0.24
N GLY A 1096 1.73 -18.68 -0.32
CA GLY A 1096 0.86 -19.72 0.24
C GLY A 1096 1.44 -20.37 1.49
N ILE A 1097 2.53 -21.12 1.35
CA ILE A 1097 3.26 -21.76 2.47
C ILE A 1097 4.71 -21.27 2.45
N MET A 1098 5.22 -20.82 3.61
CA MET A 1098 6.63 -20.45 3.77
C MET A 1098 7.34 -21.36 4.76
N PHE A 1099 8.48 -21.92 4.36
CA PHE A 1099 9.42 -22.60 5.25
C PHE A 1099 10.56 -21.66 5.62
N GLN A 1100 10.89 -21.60 6.92
CA GLN A 1100 11.95 -20.77 7.45
C GLN A 1100 12.67 -21.48 8.61
N THR A 1101 13.97 -21.26 8.74
CA THR A 1101 14.79 -21.75 9.85
C THR A 1101 15.52 -20.59 10.51
N ASN A 1102 15.53 -20.52 11.85
CA ASN A 1102 16.29 -19.51 12.59
C ASN A 1102 17.78 -19.83 12.62
N TYR A 1103 18.61 -18.79 12.51
CA TYR A 1103 20.07 -18.86 12.59
C TYR A 1103 20.60 -18.06 13.78
N VAL A 1104 21.60 -18.62 14.46
CA VAL A 1104 22.39 -17.92 15.49
C VAL A 1104 23.86 -18.10 15.16
N GLY A 1105 24.60 -17.01 14.98
CA GLY A 1105 26.02 -17.07 14.61
C GLY A 1105 26.27 -17.80 13.28
N ASN A 1106 25.42 -17.57 12.28
CA ASN A 1106 25.42 -18.25 10.97
C ASN A 1106 25.22 -19.77 11.01
N GLN A 1107 24.75 -20.33 12.13
CA GLN A 1107 24.37 -21.74 12.24
C GLN A 1107 22.86 -21.89 12.35
N PRO A 1108 22.22 -22.78 11.56
CA PRO A 1108 20.81 -23.08 11.74
C PRO A 1108 20.61 -23.76 13.09
N GLN A 1109 19.56 -23.38 13.83
CA GLN A 1109 19.32 -23.94 15.16
C GLN A 1109 18.74 -25.35 15.10
N ASN A 1110 17.57 -25.51 14.47
CA ASN A 1110 16.90 -26.80 14.29
C ASN A 1110 16.40 -26.93 12.84
N PRO A 1111 16.45 -28.13 12.24
CA PRO A 1111 15.85 -28.39 10.95
C PRO A 1111 14.36 -28.72 11.06
N VAL A 1112 13.60 -28.44 9.98
CA VAL A 1112 12.24 -28.97 9.79
C VAL A 1112 12.34 -30.45 9.44
N THR A 1113 11.81 -31.31 10.29
CA THR A 1113 11.80 -32.77 10.07
C THR A 1113 10.38 -33.33 10.21
N ASP A 1114 10.16 -34.57 9.75
CA ASP A 1114 8.89 -35.29 9.90
C ASP A 1114 7.63 -34.42 9.70
N THR A 1115 7.58 -33.71 8.58
CA THR A 1115 6.51 -32.78 8.22
C THR A 1115 5.84 -33.24 6.93
N ILE A 1116 4.56 -33.59 7.02
CA ILE A 1116 3.79 -34.15 5.91
C ILE A 1116 2.54 -33.30 5.67
N LEU A 1117 2.36 -32.88 4.42
CA LEU A 1117 1.21 -32.13 3.95
C LEU A 1117 0.45 -32.99 2.94
N THR A 1118 -0.87 -33.12 3.07
CA THR A 1118 -1.71 -33.98 2.21
C THR A 1118 -2.96 -33.24 1.74
N ASN A 1119 -3.31 -33.34 0.46
CA ASN A 1119 -4.48 -32.67 -0.12
C ASN A 1119 -4.47 -31.15 0.16
N VAL A 1120 -3.37 -30.49 -0.18
CA VAL A 1120 -3.24 -29.03 -0.03
C VAL A 1120 -3.49 -28.38 -1.38
N SER A 1121 -4.34 -27.35 -1.41
CA SER A 1121 -4.50 -26.48 -2.59
C SER A 1121 -4.04 -25.06 -2.30
N ILE A 1122 -3.29 -24.47 -3.25
CA ILE A 1122 -2.82 -23.08 -3.16
C ILE A 1122 -3.16 -22.36 -4.44
N THR A 1123 -3.99 -21.33 -4.34
CA THR A 1123 -4.50 -20.60 -5.49
C THR A 1123 -4.40 -19.09 -5.31
N GLY A 1124 -4.06 -18.36 -6.37
CA GLY A 1124 -4.09 -16.89 -6.35
C GLY A 1124 -2.90 -16.23 -5.66
N ALA A 1125 -1.77 -16.89 -5.46
CA ALA A 1125 -0.56 -16.23 -4.95
C ALA A 1125 0.05 -15.36 -6.06
N GLN A 1126 -0.35 -14.09 -6.12
CA GLN A 1126 0.04 -13.13 -7.15
C GLN A 1126 1.16 -12.20 -6.68
N LYS A 1127 1.78 -11.52 -7.64
CA LYS A 1127 2.69 -10.41 -7.38
C LYS A 1127 1.92 -9.27 -6.73
N SER A 1128 2.44 -8.77 -5.60
CA SER A 1128 1.76 -7.79 -4.75
C SER A 1128 1.78 -6.38 -5.33
N GLY A 1129 2.75 -6.05 -6.19
CA GLY A 1129 2.88 -4.72 -6.79
C GLY A 1129 3.28 -3.60 -5.82
N ASP A 1130 3.55 -3.95 -4.56
CA ASP A 1130 3.97 -3.04 -3.49
C ASP A 1130 5.49 -3.14 -3.23
N ALA A 1131 5.96 -2.51 -2.15
CA ALA A 1131 7.37 -2.54 -1.75
C ALA A 1131 7.92 -3.96 -1.46
N PHE A 1132 7.04 -4.95 -1.31
CA PHE A 1132 7.39 -6.33 -1.01
C PHE A 1132 7.24 -7.28 -2.21
N ASP A 1133 7.04 -6.75 -3.43
CA ASP A 1133 6.80 -7.53 -4.65
C ASP A 1133 7.87 -8.61 -4.93
N ALA A 1134 9.13 -8.33 -4.58
CA ALA A 1134 10.22 -9.28 -4.71
C ALA A 1134 10.05 -10.54 -3.82
N LYS A 1135 9.28 -10.42 -2.73
CA LYS A 1135 8.99 -11.46 -1.74
C LYS A 1135 7.54 -12.00 -1.85
N SER A 1136 6.90 -11.82 -3.01
CA SER A 1136 5.51 -12.23 -3.25
C SER A 1136 5.31 -13.05 -4.53
N GLY A 1137 4.13 -13.64 -4.66
CA GLY A 1137 3.69 -14.44 -5.81
C GLY A 1137 4.03 -15.93 -5.73
N PHE A 1138 4.44 -16.42 -4.56
CA PHE A 1138 4.91 -17.80 -4.41
C PHE A 1138 3.83 -18.71 -3.81
N GLY A 1139 3.51 -19.82 -4.47
CA GLY A 1139 2.66 -20.85 -3.87
C GLY A 1139 3.33 -21.46 -2.63
N ILE A 1140 4.53 -22.02 -2.80
CA ILE A 1140 5.42 -22.46 -1.72
C ILE A 1140 6.74 -21.67 -1.82
N TRP A 1141 7.19 -21.13 -0.69
CA TRP A 1141 8.46 -20.44 -0.59
C TRP A 1141 9.37 -21.09 0.46
N VAL A 1142 10.50 -21.63 0.02
CA VAL A 1142 11.62 -21.99 0.89
C VAL A 1142 12.45 -20.73 1.05
N ASN A 1143 12.24 -20.02 2.16
CA ASN A 1143 12.81 -18.68 2.34
C ASN A 1143 14.33 -18.76 2.40
N GLU A 1144 14.98 -18.21 1.37
CA GLU A 1144 16.44 -18.26 1.21
C GLU A 1144 17.19 -17.31 2.15
N MET A 1145 16.55 -16.20 2.54
CA MET A 1145 17.13 -15.16 3.39
C MET A 1145 16.01 -14.23 3.89
N PRO A 1146 15.44 -14.50 5.08
CA PRO A 1146 14.36 -13.67 5.64
C PRO A 1146 14.80 -12.22 5.87
N GLU A 1147 16.00 -12.06 6.46
CA GLU A 1147 16.64 -10.79 6.82
C GLU A 1147 18.16 -10.96 6.92
N ALA A 1148 18.89 -9.85 7.06
CA ALA A 1148 20.34 -9.86 7.19
C ALA A 1148 20.79 -10.64 8.45
N GLY A 1149 21.75 -11.54 8.28
CA GLY A 1149 22.26 -12.41 9.36
C GLY A 1149 21.47 -13.71 9.55
N GLN A 1150 20.37 -13.89 8.83
CA GLN A 1150 19.66 -15.17 8.72
C GLN A 1150 20.13 -15.97 7.49
N GLY A 1151 19.72 -17.23 7.41
CA GLY A 1151 20.06 -18.14 6.31
C GLY A 1151 18.85 -18.86 5.73
N PRO A 1152 19.10 -19.77 4.76
CA PRO A 1152 18.02 -20.49 4.09
C PRO A 1152 17.35 -21.51 5.02
N ALA A 1153 16.08 -21.82 4.76
CA ALA A 1153 15.40 -22.91 5.47
C ALA A 1153 16.18 -24.24 5.36
N VAL A 1154 16.14 -25.05 6.43
CA VAL A 1154 16.87 -26.32 6.54
C VAL A 1154 15.91 -27.45 6.88
N GLY A 1155 16.02 -28.58 6.17
CA GLY A 1155 15.26 -29.79 6.46
C GLY A 1155 14.48 -30.35 5.27
N SER A 1156 13.30 -30.89 5.51
CA SER A 1156 12.46 -31.45 4.46
C SER A 1156 10.98 -31.47 4.80
N ALA A 1157 10.14 -31.39 3.78
CA ALA A 1157 8.70 -31.63 3.87
C ALA A 1157 8.21 -32.50 2.72
N THR A 1158 7.23 -33.37 3.01
CA THR A 1158 6.56 -34.22 2.00
C THR A 1158 5.17 -33.70 1.71
N PHE A 1159 4.82 -33.56 0.45
CA PHE A 1159 3.50 -33.19 -0.04
C PHE A 1159 2.88 -34.38 -0.78
N ASN A 1160 1.66 -34.76 -0.41
CA ASN A 1160 0.85 -35.75 -1.12
C ASN A 1160 -0.37 -35.05 -1.72
N HIS A 1161 -0.63 -35.20 -3.03
CA HIS A 1161 -1.73 -34.53 -3.75
C HIS A 1161 -1.74 -32.99 -3.59
N LEU A 1162 -0.63 -32.33 -3.93
CA LEU A 1162 -0.54 -30.86 -3.94
C LEU A 1162 -1.16 -30.29 -5.23
N THR A 1163 -2.14 -29.40 -5.10
CA THR A 1163 -2.75 -28.69 -6.23
C THR A 1163 -2.39 -27.21 -6.19
N MET A 1164 -1.94 -26.65 -7.32
CA MET A 1164 -1.61 -25.23 -7.43
C MET A 1164 -2.16 -24.64 -8.71
N SER A 1165 -2.79 -23.48 -8.62
CA SER A 1165 -3.32 -22.78 -9.80
C SER A 1165 -3.28 -21.27 -9.62
N ASN A 1166 -3.17 -20.53 -10.72
CA ASN A 1166 -3.18 -19.06 -10.71
C ASN A 1166 -2.19 -18.43 -9.69
N ASN A 1167 -0.99 -18.99 -9.57
CA ASN A 1167 0.10 -18.40 -8.78
C ASN A 1167 1.13 -17.81 -9.76
N ALA A 1168 1.78 -16.70 -9.40
CA ALA A 1168 2.84 -16.13 -10.24
C ALA A 1168 4.03 -17.09 -10.35
N GLN A 1169 4.36 -17.80 -9.28
CA GLN A 1169 5.30 -18.92 -9.25
C GLN A 1169 4.82 -19.96 -8.26
N ASN A 1170 4.67 -21.21 -8.69
CA ASN A 1170 4.17 -22.28 -7.83
C ASN A 1170 5.12 -22.61 -6.67
N ILE A 1171 6.42 -22.79 -6.94
CA ILE A 1171 7.41 -23.13 -5.92
C ILE A 1171 8.68 -22.32 -6.13
N LYS A 1172 9.14 -21.65 -5.08
CA LYS A 1172 10.45 -21.01 -5.00
C LYS A 1172 11.31 -21.73 -3.98
N ASN A 1173 12.28 -22.50 -4.48
CA ASN A 1173 13.34 -23.12 -3.69
C ASN A 1173 14.67 -22.97 -4.45
N THR A 1174 15.51 -22.05 -4.01
CA THR A 1174 16.81 -21.73 -4.63
C THR A 1174 17.99 -22.33 -3.87
N THR A 1175 17.74 -23.14 -2.86
CA THR A 1175 18.75 -23.63 -1.91
C THR A 1175 18.79 -25.15 -1.92
N SER A 1176 19.94 -25.73 -1.54
CA SER A 1176 20.09 -27.19 -1.39
C SER A 1176 19.84 -27.66 0.06
N THR A 1177 19.54 -26.74 0.97
CA THR A 1177 19.40 -27.02 2.42
C THR A 1177 18.01 -27.53 2.78
N PHE A 1178 17.02 -27.37 1.90
CA PHE A 1178 15.65 -27.83 2.10
C PHE A 1178 15.16 -28.71 0.96
N THR A 1179 14.62 -29.88 1.28
CA THR A 1179 14.06 -30.81 0.29
C THR A 1179 12.54 -30.79 0.33
N ILE A 1180 11.91 -30.54 -0.82
CA ILE A 1180 10.47 -30.74 -1.02
C ILE A 1180 10.27 -32.06 -1.76
N VAL A 1181 9.61 -33.02 -1.11
CA VAL A 1181 9.19 -34.27 -1.75
C VAL A 1181 7.75 -34.11 -2.20
N GLN A 1182 7.45 -34.32 -3.48
CA GLN A 1182 6.09 -34.27 -4.01
C GLN A 1182 5.67 -35.64 -4.51
N ASN A 1183 4.62 -36.17 -3.89
CA ASN A 1183 3.92 -37.36 -4.34
C ASN A 1183 2.65 -36.92 -5.07
N PRO A 1184 2.35 -37.57 -6.21
CA PRO A 1184 1.22 -37.22 -7.07
C PRO A 1184 -0.11 -37.25 -6.32
#